data_AF-A0A6C0IB75-F1
#
_entry.id   AF-A0A6C0IB75-F1
#
_cell.length_a   1.000
_cell.length_b   1.000
_cell.length_c   1.000
_cell.angle_alpha   90.00
_cell.angle_beta   90.00
_cell.angle_gamma   90.00
#
_symmetry.space_group_name_H-M   'P 1'
#
loop_
_entity.id
_entity.type
_entity.pdbx_description
1 polymer ?
#
loop_
_entity_poly.entity_id
_entity_poly.type
_entity_poly.pdbx_seq_one_letter_code
_entity_poly.pdbx_strand_id
1 'polypeptide(L)'
;MAEFLIKTPEQNATYKEENLIINSADRDWLNNTTETRYNFSVNFRVANNGGRQPLSPTVAKSFKNISRVEHVKTVFPAEGIDTLIRKKGSNTNSDVCLNILTLPYVSLRIKELDANNYGTNNYLDNAFSVMQYDRFWQEDCYSFSEGEMKSTRGYVSMVPKFLKAEKRYAPTPLSGIQKLSFQYMRPDGTSVSDVSDVFQIQKIYNNNNSNYGSNYYIFQTVSWFPRAMLTIGDRLVIRGLNISNVPSSQYAAAFTNYITQDQGQIVTDVGYFDNSRSNDHITNANFIVTSADFNSPFGQVNKNSLLWNGSLWIGTGTGATITDSVEYSSNGYIWNSIASNGFAAGGRAIAWNGSNLYVAVGKDSTYGTSNNIMYSSNGINWNYTSNFFSNSDPSLGAGVTFGNNMFVAVGHRQIKYSSNGYNWFDSVSDTLTPSYSNLRVYDVTFANSNFYIIGNRNTSIYTQILSSSNPALSVWNMSNAAPYGSGEYPEFLTYINNRFVYGTTYGNIAYSSDLITWNINTPFSEDTSSGGAWGGAINIGYGSNMYIAVGYDTSSPLATIKYSSNLSNWSNIATGGFSNAGYAVRYNGSYWIAIGAPDPTRNITSIQFSYDGLNWAESNTDIFTQSPNSQGYANTFMISAYNSNVVGGSIPPSYFTNASQDTAFFNAMRSNSLTGCKAINMNHQTATHLKIITKEYTNTSLIRSENI
;
A
#
# COMPACT_ATOMS: atom_id res chain seq x y z
N MET A 1 66.53 -25.39 -62.94
CA MET A 1 65.23 -25.59 -62.29
C MET A 1 64.97 -24.37 -61.43
N ALA A 2 64.01 -23.52 -61.81
CA ALA A 2 63.59 -22.41 -60.96
C ALA A 2 62.62 -22.97 -59.92
N GLU A 3 62.99 -22.87 -58.65
CA GLU A 3 62.19 -23.31 -57.52
C GLU A 3 61.05 -22.30 -57.31
N PHE A 4 59.87 -22.61 -57.84
CA PHE A 4 58.67 -21.81 -57.60
C PHE A 4 58.22 -22.02 -56.15
N LEU A 5 58.67 -21.13 -55.26
CA LEU A 5 58.12 -21.01 -53.91
C LEU A 5 56.71 -20.40 -54.00
N ILE A 6 55.72 -21.27 -54.14
CA ILE A 6 54.30 -20.93 -53.95
C ILE A 6 54.14 -20.59 -52.46
N LYS A 7 54.00 -19.30 -52.14
CA LYS A 7 53.59 -18.90 -50.79
C LYS A 7 52.25 -19.56 -50.48
N THR A 8 52.15 -20.25 -49.36
CA THR A 8 50.86 -20.77 -48.88
C THR A 8 49.89 -19.59 -48.69
N PRO A 9 48.57 -19.78 -48.89
CA PRO A 9 47.56 -18.73 -48.76
C PRO A 9 47.53 -17.99 -47.42
N GLU A 10 48.26 -18.47 -46.41
CA GLU A 10 48.43 -17.81 -45.11
C GLU A 10 49.41 -16.63 -45.13
N GLN A 11 50.38 -16.59 -46.05
CA GLN A 11 51.46 -15.56 -46.04
C GLN A 11 51.06 -14.19 -46.64
N ASN A 12 49.89 -14.08 -47.29
CA ASN A 12 49.39 -12.83 -47.91
C ASN A 12 48.10 -12.31 -47.23
N ALA A 13 47.87 -12.68 -45.98
CA ALA A 13 46.69 -12.30 -45.23
C ALA A 13 47.02 -11.23 -44.19
N THR A 14 46.33 -10.09 -44.25
CA THR A 14 46.39 -9.07 -43.19
C THR A 14 45.28 -9.35 -42.19
N TYR A 15 45.64 -9.42 -40.91
CA TYR A 15 44.68 -9.60 -39.83
C TYR A 15 44.33 -8.24 -39.22
N LYS A 16 43.04 -7.95 -39.12
CA LYS A 16 42.53 -6.73 -38.48
C LYS A 16 41.83 -7.11 -37.19
N GLU A 17 42.20 -6.46 -36.09
CA GLU A 17 41.55 -6.62 -34.79
C GLU A 17 40.50 -5.55 -34.56
N GLU A 18 39.29 -5.96 -34.19
CA GLU A 18 38.20 -5.05 -33.88
C GLU A 18 37.58 -5.42 -32.53
N ASN A 19 37.33 -4.41 -31.70
CA ASN A 19 36.67 -4.59 -30.41
C ASN A 19 35.15 -4.59 -30.61
N LEU A 20 34.50 -5.62 -30.08
CA LEU A 20 33.06 -5.77 -30.04
C LEU A 20 32.63 -5.82 -28.57
N ILE A 21 31.97 -4.76 -28.12
CA ILE A 21 31.38 -4.68 -26.79
C ILE A 21 29.89 -4.86 -26.96
N ILE A 22 29.33 -5.87 -26.29
CA ILE A 22 27.91 -6.20 -26.36
C ILE A 22 27.33 -6.04 -24.96
N ASN A 23 26.33 -5.18 -24.83
CA ASN A 23 25.58 -5.03 -23.60
C ASN A 23 24.33 -5.90 -23.65
N SER A 24 23.91 -6.41 -22.50
CA SER A 24 22.63 -7.12 -22.40
C SER A 24 21.43 -6.26 -22.78
N ALA A 25 21.51 -4.94 -22.65
CA ALA A 25 20.46 -4.02 -23.09
C ALA A 25 20.33 -3.92 -24.63
N ASP A 26 21.31 -4.42 -25.39
CA ASP A 26 21.28 -4.44 -26.86
C ASP A 26 20.35 -5.56 -27.42
N ARG A 27 19.75 -6.38 -26.55
CA ARG A 27 18.70 -7.35 -26.94
C ARG A 27 17.36 -6.67 -27.20
N ASP A 28 16.43 -7.36 -27.88
CA ASP A 28 15.04 -6.88 -28.01
C ASP A 28 14.25 -7.15 -26.72
N TRP A 29 14.52 -6.36 -25.68
CA TRP A 29 13.87 -6.48 -24.37
C TRP A 29 12.41 -5.98 -24.37
N LEU A 30 11.98 -5.21 -25.38
CA LEU A 30 10.60 -4.73 -25.45
C LEU A 30 9.64 -5.82 -25.90
N ASN A 31 10.02 -6.65 -26.89
CA ASN A 31 9.15 -7.73 -27.37
C ASN A 31 9.47 -9.08 -26.73
N ASN A 32 10.73 -9.33 -26.39
CA ASN A 32 11.14 -10.59 -25.75
C ASN A 32 10.89 -10.54 -24.23
N THR A 33 10.26 -11.57 -23.68
CA THR A 33 9.98 -11.69 -22.23
C THR A 33 10.73 -12.83 -21.56
N THR A 34 11.50 -13.63 -22.30
CA THR A 34 12.19 -14.81 -21.76
C THR A 34 13.69 -14.58 -21.53
N GLU A 35 14.27 -13.55 -22.16
CA GLU A 35 15.69 -13.22 -22.01
C GLU A 35 15.95 -12.27 -20.83
N THR A 36 17.05 -12.53 -20.11
CA THR A 36 17.52 -11.72 -18.98
C THR A 36 18.91 -11.16 -19.29
N ARG A 37 19.44 -10.27 -18.45
CA ARG A 37 20.82 -9.79 -18.57
C ARG A 37 21.90 -10.89 -18.48
N TYR A 38 21.54 -12.09 -18.04
CA TYR A 38 22.45 -13.24 -17.95
C TYR A 38 22.17 -14.33 -19.01
N ASN A 39 21.10 -14.20 -19.78
CA ASN A 39 20.74 -15.13 -20.85
C ASN A 39 20.00 -14.36 -21.94
N PHE A 40 20.74 -13.90 -22.95
CA PHE A 40 20.20 -13.03 -23.99
C PHE A 40 20.84 -13.27 -25.35
N SER A 41 20.15 -12.80 -26.39
CA SER A 41 20.65 -12.84 -27.75
C SER A 41 20.69 -11.46 -28.39
N VAL A 42 21.73 -11.21 -29.18
CA VAL A 42 21.83 -10.01 -30.00
C VAL A 42 21.93 -10.41 -31.47
N ASN A 43 21.10 -9.76 -32.29
CA ASN A 43 21.10 -9.94 -33.73
C ASN A 43 21.94 -8.84 -34.41
N PHE A 44 22.70 -9.23 -35.43
CA PHE A 44 23.52 -8.34 -36.24
C PHE A 44 22.77 -8.03 -37.53
N ARG A 45 22.64 -6.74 -37.85
CA ARG A 45 21.94 -6.23 -39.05
C ARG A 45 20.52 -6.80 -39.22
N VAL A 46 19.52 -6.14 -38.64
CA VAL A 46 18.11 -6.42 -38.96
C VAL A 46 17.76 -5.73 -40.27
N ALA A 47 18.10 -6.36 -41.39
CA ALA A 47 17.64 -5.90 -42.71
C ALA A 47 16.12 -6.09 -42.78
N ASN A 48 15.38 -5.02 -43.11
CA ASN A 48 13.92 -4.97 -43.34
C ASN A 48 12.98 -4.90 -42.13
N ASN A 49 13.06 -3.82 -41.34
CA ASN A 49 11.88 -3.34 -40.61
C ASN A 49 11.42 -2.02 -41.25
N GLY A 50 10.37 -2.07 -42.07
CA GLY A 50 9.87 -0.96 -42.90
C GLY A 50 9.63 0.35 -42.15
N GLY A 51 10.65 1.19 -42.04
CA GLY A 51 10.59 2.51 -41.40
C GLY A 51 10.45 2.51 -39.87
N ARG A 52 10.44 1.35 -39.20
CA ARG A 52 10.42 1.27 -37.73
C ARG A 52 11.85 1.31 -37.22
N GLN A 53 12.20 2.38 -36.49
CA GLN A 53 13.42 2.45 -35.68
C GLN A 53 13.53 1.15 -34.86
N PRO A 54 14.64 0.40 -34.93
CA PRO A 54 14.78 -0.80 -34.12
C PRO A 54 14.71 -0.38 -32.63
N LEU A 55 13.90 -1.09 -31.86
CA LEU A 55 13.66 -0.82 -30.44
C LEU A 55 14.91 -1.05 -29.57
N SER A 56 15.97 -1.59 -30.16
CA SER A 56 17.29 -1.78 -29.58
C SER A 56 18.38 -1.38 -30.60
N PRO A 57 19.53 -0.81 -30.17
CA PRO A 57 20.69 -0.61 -31.03
C PRO A 57 21.24 -1.96 -31.53
N THR A 58 20.91 -2.34 -32.76
CA THR A 58 21.56 -3.46 -33.43
C THR A 58 23.02 -3.13 -33.68
N VAL A 59 23.93 -4.11 -33.56
CA VAL A 59 25.31 -3.92 -34.02
C VAL A 59 25.29 -3.66 -35.52
N ALA A 60 25.41 -2.40 -35.92
CA ALA A 60 25.23 -1.94 -37.30
C ALA A 60 26.31 -2.48 -38.26
N LYS A 61 27.45 -2.87 -37.68
CA LYS A 61 28.62 -3.36 -38.42
C LYS A 61 28.51 -4.87 -38.65
N SER A 62 28.56 -5.30 -39.91
CA SER A 62 28.81 -6.71 -40.24
C SER A 62 30.31 -6.99 -40.22
N PHE A 63 30.71 -7.98 -39.43
CA PHE A 63 32.03 -8.59 -39.53
C PHE A 63 32.01 -9.65 -40.63
N LYS A 64 33.02 -9.65 -41.50
CA LYS A 64 33.18 -10.61 -42.60
C LYS A 64 34.56 -11.26 -42.53
N ASN A 65 34.68 -12.46 -43.07
CA ASN A 65 35.94 -13.22 -43.11
C ASN A 65 36.58 -13.36 -41.72
N ILE A 66 35.79 -13.74 -40.72
CA ILE A 66 36.23 -13.81 -39.34
C ILE A 66 37.13 -15.04 -39.18
N SER A 67 38.40 -14.80 -38.85
CA SER A 67 39.40 -15.85 -38.61
C SER A 67 39.42 -16.31 -37.16
N ARG A 68 39.09 -15.41 -36.23
CA ARG A 68 39.10 -15.70 -34.81
C ARG A 68 38.17 -14.77 -34.03
N VAL A 69 37.53 -15.32 -33.01
CA VAL A 69 36.78 -14.58 -31.98
C VAL A 69 37.39 -14.91 -30.63
N GLU A 70 37.70 -13.90 -29.83
CA GLU A 70 38.33 -14.05 -28.52
C GLU A 70 37.50 -13.32 -27.46
N HIS A 71 37.26 -13.95 -26.31
CA HIS A 71 36.65 -13.31 -25.15
C HIS A 71 37.75 -12.65 -24.30
N VAL A 72 37.64 -11.33 -24.12
CA VAL A 72 38.61 -10.52 -23.37
C VAL A 72 38.20 -10.42 -21.90
N LYS A 73 36.96 -9.99 -21.65
CA LYS A 73 36.39 -9.83 -20.32
C LYS A 73 34.87 -9.69 -20.39
N THR A 74 34.22 -10.01 -19.27
CA THR A 74 32.81 -9.68 -19.04
C THR A 74 32.72 -8.82 -17.79
N VAL A 75 31.95 -7.75 -17.86
CA VAL A 75 31.63 -6.87 -16.73
C VAL A 75 30.21 -7.17 -16.28
N PHE A 76 30.07 -7.56 -15.01
CA PHE A 76 28.78 -7.87 -14.38
C PHE A 76 28.39 -6.75 -13.40
N PRO A 77 27.09 -6.46 -13.24
CA PRO A 77 26.65 -5.62 -12.13
C PRO A 77 26.92 -6.33 -10.79
N ALA A 78 27.35 -5.58 -9.77
CA ALA A 78 27.68 -6.10 -8.44
C ALA A 78 26.45 -6.22 -7.50
N GLU A 79 25.25 -6.23 -8.09
CA GLU A 79 23.98 -6.36 -7.39
C GLU A 79 23.77 -7.78 -6.82
N GLY A 80 22.68 -7.95 -6.06
CA GLY A 80 22.18 -9.25 -5.65
C GLY A 80 21.68 -10.09 -6.83
N ILE A 81 22.35 -11.20 -7.14
CA ILE A 81 21.85 -12.24 -8.05
C ILE A 81 20.79 -13.14 -7.40
N ASP A 82 20.80 -13.20 -6.06
CA ASP A 82 19.87 -13.98 -5.25
C ASP A 82 19.57 -13.28 -3.91
N THR A 83 18.40 -13.54 -3.32
CA THR A 83 17.97 -12.98 -2.04
C THR A 83 17.87 -14.09 -1.00
N LEU A 84 18.70 -14.02 0.06
CA LEU A 84 18.78 -15.05 1.08
C LEU A 84 17.75 -14.80 2.20
N ILE A 85 16.85 -15.75 2.43
CA ILE A 85 15.93 -15.72 3.58
C ILE A 85 16.65 -16.29 4.81
N ARG A 86 16.92 -15.43 5.79
CA ARG A 86 17.54 -15.79 7.08
C ARG A 86 16.49 -15.83 8.19
N LYS A 87 16.70 -16.68 9.18
CA LYS A 87 15.90 -16.67 10.41
C LYS A 87 16.50 -15.69 11.41
N LYS A 88 15.74 -14.69 11.84
CA LYS A 88 16.14 -13.71 12.88
C LYS A 88 15.14 -13.80 14.03
N GLY A 89 15.49 -14.55 15.07
CA GLY A 89 14.58 -14.87 16.17
C GLY A 89 13.38 -15.72 15.69
N SER A 90 12.16 -15.24 15.97
CA SER A 90 10.91 -15.88 15.51
C SER A 90 10.51 -15.50 14.08
N ASN A 91 11.19 -14.51 13.47
CA ASN A 91 10.83 -13.97 12.15
C ASN A 91 11.81 -14.42 11.06
N THR A 92 11.38 -14.35 9.80
CA THR A 92 12.23 -14.49 8.63
C THR A 92 12.59 -13.11 8.07
N ASN A 93 13.85 -12.94 7.66
CA ASN A 93 14.40 -11.71 7.13
C ASN A 93 15.28 -11.97 5.90
N SER A 94 15.08 -11.21 4.84
CA SER A 94 15.78 -11.34 3.56
C SER A 94 16.73 -10.17 3.27
N ASP A 95 17.26 -9.58 4.34
CA ASP A 95 18.16 -8.44 4.35
C ASP A 95 19.54 -8.70 3.71
N VAL A 96 19.79 -9.90 3.18
CA VAL A 96 21.05 -10.29 2.57
C VAL A 96 20.83 -10.67 1.11
N CYS A 97 21.51 -9.97 0.22
CA CYS A 97 21.65 -10.36 -1.18
C CYS A 97 22.99 -11.05 -1.41
N LEU A 98 22.97 -12.15 -2.17
CA LEU A 98 24.17 -12.79 -2.68
C LEU A 98 24.50 -12.17 -4.04
N ASN A 99 25.72 -11.70 -4.23
CA ASN A 99 26.17 -11.14 -5.51
C ASN A 99 27.03 -12.16 -6.30
N ILE A 100 27.45 -11.75 -7.50
CA ILE A 100 28.28 -12.59 -8.39
C ILE A 100 29.61 -13.05 -7.76
N LEU A 101 30.13 -12.34 -6.75
CA LEU A 101 31.38 -12.66 -6.07
C LEU A 101 31.28 -13.88 -5.15
N THR A 102 30.06 -14.35 -4.86
CA THR A 102 29.83 -15.60 -4.12
C THR A 102 30.17 -16.84 -4.95
N LEU A 103 30.31 -16.70 -6.28
CA LEU A 103 30.62 -17.79 -7.18
C LEU A 103 32.14 -17.92 -7.38
N PRO A 104 32.71 -19.15 -7.33
CA PRO A 104 34.15 -19.36 -7.53
C PRO A 104 34.61 -19.06 -8.97
N TYR A 105 33.71 -19.20 -9.94
CA TYR A 105 33.84 -18.79 -11.32
C TYR A 105 32.46 -18.69 -11.96
N VAL A 106 32.38 -17.97 -13.07
CA VAL A 106 31.19 -17.93 -13.95
C VAL A 106 31.61 -18.47 -15.31
N SER A 107 30.84 -19.40 -15.87
CA SER A 107 31.08 -19.90 -17.23
C SER A 107 30.23 -19.13 -18.23
N LEU A 108 30.83 -18.78 -19.37
CA LEU A 108 30.17 -18.14 -20.49
C LEU A 108 30.03 -19.16 -21.60
N ARG A 109 28.80 -19.41 -22.05
CA ARG A 109 28.50 -20.12 -23.30
C ARG A 109 27.98 -19.13 -24.32
N ILE A 110 28.54 -19.20 -25.53
CA ILE A 110 28.04 -18.48 -26.70
C ILE A 110 27.57 -19.54 -27.68
N LYS A 111 26.26 -19.69 -27.90
CA LYS A 111 25.71 -20.87 -28.61
C LYS A 111 26.23 -21.03 -30.04
N GLU A 112 26.52 -19.92 -30.70
CA GLU A 112 27.00 -19.86 -32.08
C GLU A 112 28.52 -20.05 -32.20
N LEU A 113 29.24 -20.12 -31.08
CA LEU A 113 30.67 -20.41 -31.03
C LEU A 113 30.88 -21.75 -30.32
N ASP A 114 31.54 -22.70 -30.97
CA ASP A 114 31.87 -23.95 -30.30
C ASP A 114 32.74 -23.72 -29.07
N ALA A 115 32.57 -24.57 -28.07
CA ALA A 115 33.32 -24.51 -26.83
C ALA A 115 34.80 -24.83 -27.01
N ASN A 116 35.62 -24.35 -26.08
CA ASN A 116 37.07 -24.58 -26.06
C ASN A 116 37.57 -25.10 -24.70
N ASN A 117 36.65 -25.55 -23.85
CA ASN A 117 36.95 -26.07 -22.53
C ASN A 117 36.71 -27.57 -22.50
N TYR A 118 37.54 -28.30 -21.74
CA TYR A 118 37.36 -29.72 -21.49
C TYR A 118 37.13 -29.92 -20.00
N GLY A 119 35.89 -30.24 -19.64
CA GLY A 119 35.45 -30.34 -18.25
C GLY A 119 34.93 -31.74 -17.91
N THR A 120 34.86 -32.06 -16.63
CA THR A 120 34.23 -33.30 -16.14
C THR A 120 32.70 -33.21 -16.10
N ASN A 121 32.11 -32.05 -16.41
CA ASN A 121 30.67 -31.87 -16.59
C ASN A 121 30.37 -31.24 -17.96
N ASN A 122 29.18 -31.55 -18.50
CA ASN A 122 28.78 -31.11 -19.84
C ASN A 122 28.70 -29.57 -19.98
N TYR A 123 28.48 -28.84 -18.89
CA TYR A 123 28.32 -27.38 -18.93
C TYR A 123 29.66 -26.65 -19.05
N LEU A 124 30.69 -27.16 -18.36
CA LEU A 124 32.07 -26.70 -18.49
C LEU A 124 32.66 -27.11 -19.84
N ASP A 125 32.38 -28.34 -20.28
CA ASP A 125 32.83 -28.84 -21.58
C ASP A 125 32.26 -27.99 -22.74
N ASN A 126 31.01 -27.53 -22.59
CA ASN A 126 30.36 -26.65 -23.57
C ASN A 126 30.54 -25.14 -23.29
N ALA A 127 31.42 -24.74 -22.37
CA ALA A 127 31.66 -23.33 -22.10
C ALA A 127 32.66 -22.73 -23.11
N PHE A 128 32.38 -21.52 -23.60
CA PHE A 128 33.31 -20.73 -24.40
C PHE A 128 34.43 -20.13 -23.54
N SER A 129 34.11 -19.71 -22.30
CA SER A 129 35.07 -19.15 -21.35
C SER A 129 34.70 -19.51 -19.92
N VAL A 130 35.69 -19.70 -19.06
CA VAL A 130 35.51 -19.79 -17.59
C VAL A 130 36.19 -18.58 -16.97
N MET A 131 35.45 -17.78 -16.21
CA MET A 131 35.87 -16.45 -15.79
C MET A 131 35.96 -16.33 -14.27
N GLN A 132 36.92 -15.54 -13.78
CA GLN A 132 37.08 -15.25 -12.36
C GLN A 132 37.21 -13.75 -12.11
N TYR A 133 36.86 -13.32 -10.90
CA TYR A 133 36.91 -11.91 -10.51
C TYR A 133 38.33 -11.36 -10.56
N ASP A 134 38.46 -10.13 -11.07
CA ASP A 134 39.69 -9.35 -10.97
C ASP A 134 39.76 -8.65 -9.61
N ARG A 135 40.86 -8.84 -8.88
CA ARG A 135 41.04 -8.36 -7.49
C ARG A 135 41.13 -6.84 -7.37
N PHE A 136 41.35 -6.11 -8.46
CA PHE A 136 41.59 -4.66 -8.44
C PHE A 136 40.34 -3.79 -8.64
N TRP A 137 39.13 -4.36 -8.70
CA TRP A 137 37.89 -3.61 -8.89
C TRP A 137 37.06 -3.59 -7.60
N GLN A 138 36.92 -2.43 -6.96
CA GLN A 138 36.07 -2.22 -5.77
C GLN A 138 34.75 -1.53 -6.14
N GLU A 139 33.69 -1.90 -5.41
CA GLU A 139 32.33 -1.35 -5.52
C GLU A 139 32.08 -0.20 -4.54
N ASP A 140 31.08 0.64 -4.83
CA ASP A 140 30.53 1.62 -3.91
C ASP A 140 29.45 0.91 -3.05
N CYS A 141 29.68 0.79 -1.75
CA CYS A 141 28.68 0.22 -0.84
C CYS A 141 28.07 1.34 0.00
N TYR A 142 26.74 1.48 -0.08
CA TYR A 142 26.00 2.47 0.70
C TYR A 142 24.98 1.78 1.62
N SER A 143 24.89 2.22 2.87
CA SER A 143 23.89 1.79 3.85
C SER A 143 23.23 3.02 4.49
N PHE A 144 21.89 3.07 4.48
CA PHE A 144 21.13 4.18 5.04
C PHE A 144 20.95 4.09 6.56
N SER A 145 21.00 2.90 7.16
CA SER A 145 20.94 2.68 8.61
C SER A 145 21.38 1.27 9.04
N GLU A 146 21.61 1.07 10.35
CA GLU A 146 22.00 -0.24 10.91
C GLU A 146 20.83 -1.24 10.83
N GLY A 147 20.96 -2.27 9.98
CA GLY A 147 19.93 -3.31 9.78
C GLY A 147 19.19 -3.25 8.44
N GLU A 148 19.49 -2.27 7.57
CA GLU A 148 19.00 -2.24 6.19
C GLU A 148 19.95 -2.94 5.22
N MET A 149 19.40 -3.41 4.08
CA MET A 149 20.18 -4.01 3.01
C MET A 149 21.25 -3.01 2.53
N LYS A 150 22.53 -3.43 2.54
CA LYS A 150 23.59 -2.68 1.87
C LYS A 150 23.32 -2.72 0.37
N SER A 151 22.99 -1.57 -0.22
CA SER A 151 22.84 -1.45 -1.65
C SER A 151 24.24 -1.26 -2.23
N THR A 152 24.75 -2.30 -2.88
CA THR A 152 26.02 -2.23 -3.62
C THR A 152 25.73 -1.63 -4.98
N ARG A 153 26.33 -0.47 -5.25
CA ARG A 153 26.41 0.09 -6.60
C ARG A 153 27.79 -0.22 -7.14
N GLY A 154 27.86 -0.86 -8.29
CA GLY A 154 29.14 -1.12 -8.90
C GLY A 154 29.10 -2.24 -9.92
N TYR A 155 30.30 -2.52 -10.43
CA TYR A 155 30.51 -3.57 -11.41
C TYR A 155 31.72 -4.39 -11.02
N VAL A 156 31.68 -5.66 -11.39
CA VAL A 156 32.79 -6.60 -11.26
C VAL A 156 33.23 -7.01 -12.66
N SER A 157 34.50 -6.78 -12.98
CA SER A 157 35.10 -7.38 -14.17
C SER A 157 35.55 -8.80 -13.86
N MET A 158 35.13 -9.73 -14.71
CA MET A 158 35.63 -11.09 -14.72
C MET A 158 36.36 -11.37 -16.03
N VAL A 159 37.56 -11.93 -15.90
CA VAL A 159 38.44 -12.26 -17.02
C VAL A 159 38.56 -13.77 -17.16
N PRO A 160 38.80 -14.29 -18.38
CA PRO A 160 39.07 -15.71 -18.58
C PRO A 160 40.23 -16.20 -17.70
N LYS A 161 40.03 -17.29 -16.97
CA LYS A 161 41.02 -17.90 -16.07
C LYS A 161 42.23 -18.47 -16.82
N PHE A 162 42.02 -19.00 -18.02
CA PHE A 162 43.04 -19.67 -18.81
C PHE A 162 43.31 -18.88 -20.10
N LEU A 163 44.58 -18.86 -20.54
CA LEU A 163 44.92 -18.30 -21.84
C LEU A 163 44.19 -19.08 -22.94
N LYS A 164 43.47 -18.35 -23.81
CA LYS A 164 42.76 -18.78 -25.03
C LYS A 164 41.29 -19.17 -24.89
N ALA A 165 40.47 -18.30 -24.29
CA ALA A 165 39.03 -18.28 -24.57
C ALA A 165 38.77 -17.73 -26.00
N GLU A 166 39.20 -18.47 -27.02
CA GLU A 166 39.12 -18.09 -28.43
C GLU A 166 38.54 -19.23 -29.28
N LYS A 167 37.72 -18.88 -30.29
CA LYS A 167 37.36 -19.77 -31.39
C LYS A 167 38.17 -19.37 -32.61
N ARG A 168 38.90 -20.32 -33.19
CA ARG A 168 39.63 -20.15 -34.46
C ARG A 168 38.86 -20.81 -35.60
N TYR A 169 38.80 -20.12 -36.73
CA TYR A 169 38.22 -20.59 -37.98
C TYR A 169 39.36 -20.76 -38.99
N ALA A 170 39.91 -21.98 -39.03
CA ALA A 170 40.98 -22.36 -39.94
C ALA A 170 40.67 -23.73 -40.58
N PRO A 171 40.97 -23.93 -41.87
CA PRO A 171 41.52 -22.95 -42.82
C PRO A 171 40.48 -21.96 -43.36
N THR A 172 39.18 -22.26 -43.23
CA THR A 172 38.07 -21.47 -43.78
C THR A 172 37.54 -20.46 -42.75
N PRO A 173 37.64 -19.14 -43.01
CA PRO A 173 37.06 -18.12 -42.13
C PRO A 173 35.53 -18.18 -42.09
N LEU A 174 34.94 -17.75 -40.97
CA LEU A 174 33.51 -17.58 -40.86
C LEU A 174 33.05 -16.38 -41.71
N SER A 175 32.04 -16.61 -42.56
CA SER A 175 31.53 -15.60 -43.52
C SER A 175 31.01 -14.34 -42.82
N GLY A 176 30.38 -14.50 -41.65
CA GLY A 176 29.97 -13.40 -40.79
C GLY A 176 29.15 -13.89 -39.60
N ILE A 177 28.88 -12.99 -38.65
CA ILE A 177 28.04 -13.26 -37.48
C ILE A 177 26.66 -12.65 -37.72
N GLN A 178 25.61 -13.46 -37.58
CA GLN A 178 24.22 -13.00 -37.69
C GLN A 178 23.55 -12.85 -36.33
N LYS A 179 23.93 -13.69 -35.37
CA LYS A 179 23.40 -13.72 -34.01
C LYS A 179 24.49 -14.21 -33.06
N LEU A 180 24.48 -13.67 -31.84
CA LEU A 180 25.22 -14.23 -30.71
C LEU A 180 24.27 -14.37 -29.52
N SER A 181 24.24 -15.56 -28.94
CA SER A 181 23.40 -15.92 -27.79
C SER A 181 24.30 -16.21 -26.59
N PHE A 182 24.30 -15.32 -25.61
CA PHE A 182 25.14 -15.37 -24.42
C PHE A 182 24.38 -16.04 -23.27
N GLN A 183 25.02 -16.99 -22.62
CA GLN A 183 24.52 -17.61 -21.39
C GLN A 183 25.63 -17.59 -20.35
N TYR A 184 25.40 -16.89 -19.24
CA TYR A 184 26.30 -16.87 -18.10
C TYR A 184 25.76 -17.84 -17.06
N MET A 185 26.57 -18.82 -16.67
CA MET A 185 26.16 -19.94 -15.84
C MET A 185 27.01 -20.05 -14.58
N ARG A 186 26.37 -20.52 -13.51
CA ARG A 186 26.99 -20.94 -12.26
C ARG A 186 27.82 -22.22 -12.48
N PRO A 187 28.72 -22.59 -11.55
CA PRO A 187 29.53 -23.81 -11.65
C PRO A 187 28.74 -25.12 -11.86
N ASP A 188 27.51 -25.17 -11.37
CA ASP A 188 26.59 -26.31 -11.50
C ASP A 188 25.87 -26.37 -12.87
N GLY A 189 26.05 -25.37 -13.74
CA GLY A 189 25.42 -25.28 -15.07
C GLY A 189 24.08 -24.55 -15.10
N THR A 190 23.57 -24.08 -13.96
CA THR A 190 22.38 -23.23 -13.91
C THR A 190 22.70 -21.79 -14.32
N SER A 191 21.70 -21.02 -14.75
CA SER A 191 21.89 -19.60 -15.07
C SER A 191 22.36 -18.82 -13.84
N VAL A 192 23.17 -17.78 -14.03
CA VAL A 192 23.58 -16.87 -12.94
C VAL A 192 22.35 -16.31 -12.20
N SER A 193 21.37 -15.82 -12.96
CA SER A 193 20.04 -15.46 -12.43
C SER A 193 19.01 -15.51 -13.56
N ASP A 194 17.85 -16.08 -13.26
CA ASP A 194 16.70 -16.15 -14.18
C ASP A 194 15.69 -15.02 -13.92
N VAL A 195 16.01 -14.10 -13.00
CA VAL A 195 15.17 -12.94 -12.70
C VAL A 195 15.20 -11.97 -13.88
N SER A 196 14.01 -11.56 -14.34
CA SER A 196 13.86 -10.56 -15.40
C SER A 196 14.37 -9.20 -14.94
N ASP A 197 15.26 -8.60 -15.71
CA ASP A 197 15.70 -7.20 -15.57
C ASP A 197 14.84 -6.19 -16.35
N VAL A 198 13.75 -6.68 -16.94
CA VAL A 198 12.75 -5.87 -17.62
C VAL A 198 11.50 -5.81 -16.75
N PHE A 199 11.14 -4.59 -16.36
CA PHE A 199 9.99 -4.30 -15.53
C PHE A 199 8.80 -4.01 -16.43
N GLN A 200 7.81 -4.90 -16.47
CA GLN A 200 6.55 -4.62 -17.15
C GLN A 200 5.73 -3.65 -16.32
N ILE A 201 5.36 -2.49 -16.87
CA ILE A 201 4.63 -1.44 -16.15
C ILE A 201 3.14 -1.67 -16.31
N GLN A 202 2.46 -1.86 -15.19
CA GLN A 202 1.02 -2.04 -15.13
C GLN A 202 0.29 -0.69 -15.05
N LYS A 203 0.78 0.22 -14.19
CA LYS A 203 0.12 1.50 -13.90
C LYS A 203 1.13 2.60 -13.58
N ILE A 204 0.73 3.84 -13.84
CA ILE A 204 1.49 5.04 -13.48
C ILE A 204 0.58 5.95 -12.65
N TYR A 205 1.10 6.44 -11.53
CA TYR A 205 0.39 7.35 -10.63
C TYR A 205 1.13 8.67 -10.49
N ASN A 206 0.38 9.76 -10.29
CA ASN A 206 0.94 11.02 -9.81
C ASN A 206 1.05 10.94 -8.28
N ASN A 207 2.15 11.43 -7.72
CA ASN A 207 2.29 11.53 -6.29
C ASN A 207 1.54 12.78 -5.76
N ASN A 208 0.35 12.58 -5.21
CA ASN A 208 -0.42 13.63 -4.54
C ASN A 208 -0.05 13.78 -3.04
N ASN A 209 1.00 13.11 -2.58
CA ASN A 209 1.41 13.12 -1.17
C ASN A 209 2.02 14.48 -0.78
N SER A 210 1.48 15.08 0.28
CA SER A 210 1.91 16.36 0.86
C SER A 210 3.39 16.37 1.30
N ASN A 211 3.99 15.21 1.54
CA ASN A 211 5.38 15.09 2.02
C ASN A 211 6.46 15.17 0.91
N TYR A 212 6.10 14.89 -0.34
CA TYR A 212 7.04 14.90 -1.47
C TYR A 212 6.69 15.95 -2.54
N GLY A 213 5.52 16.58 -2.44
CA GLY A 213 5.01 17.52 -3.43
C GLY A 213 4.65 16.84 -4.77
N SER A 214 3.98 17.58 -5.67
CA SER A 214 3.48 17.12 -6.97
C SER A 214 4.58 16.82 -8.02
N ASN A 215 5.78 16.46 -7.58
CA ASN A 215 7.01 16.42 -8.38
C ASN A 215 7.52 15.00 -8.64
N TYR A 216 6.74 13.95 -8.41
CA TYR A 216 7.17 12.56 -8.59
C TYR A 216 6.09 11.71 -9.27
N TYR A 217 6.54 10.76 -10.08
CA TYR A 217 5.68 9.74 -10.69
C TYR A 217 6.01 8.37 -10.13
N ILE A 218 4.96 7.59 -9.91
CA ILE A 218 5.03 6.25 -9.37
C ILE A 218 4.74 5.27 -10.48
N PHE A 219 5.55 4.23 -10.58
CA PHE A 219 5.38 3.15 -11.52
C PHE A 219 5.13 1.85 -10.78
N GLN A 220 4.01 1.20 -11.07
CA GLN A 220 3.71 -0.14 -10.58
C GLN A 220 4.02 -1.17 -11.64
N THR A 221 4.73 -2.22 -11.26
CA THR A 221 5.09 -3.32 -12.13
C THR A 221 4.05 -4.45 -12.07
N VAL A 222 3.95 -5.23 -13.14
CA VAL A 222 3.06 -6.40 -13.23
C VAL A 222 3.54 -7.51 -12.28
N SER A 223 4.86 -7.72 -12.20
CA SER A 223 5.49 -8.74 -11.37
C SER A 223 6.33 -8.11 -10.27
N TRP A 224 6.45 -8.81 -9.14
CA TRP A 224 7.40 -8.48 -8.10
C TRP A 224 8.83 -8.76 -8.55
N PHE A 225 9.78 -7.97 -8.07
CA PHE A 225 11.21 -8.06 -8.38
C PHE A 225 12.05 -7.89 -7.11
N PRO A 226 13.23 -8.52 -6.97
CA PRO A 226 14.13 -8.26 -5.85
C PRO A 226 14.45 -6.77 -5.75
N ARG A 227 14.31 -6.18 -4.57
CA ARG A 227 14.52 -4.74 -4.36
C ARG A 227 15.93 -4.30 -4.77
N ALA A 228 16.92 -5.19 -4.64
CA ALA A 228 18.30 -4.92 -5.06
C ALA A 228 18.48 -4.70 -6.57
N MET A 229 17.48 -5.02 -7.42
CA MET A 229 17.56 -4.79 -8.87
C MET A 229 17.41 -3.32 -9.26
N LEU A 230 16.91 -2.48 -8.35
CA LEU A 230 16.78 -1.04 -8.53
C LEU A 230 17.36 -0.32 -7.32
N THR A 231 18.22 0.65 -7.56
CA THR A 231 18.76 1.53 -6.53
C THR A 231 18.40 2.97 -6.84
N ILE A 232 18.29 3.80 -5.80
CA ILE A 232 18.10 5.25 -5.98
C ILE A 232 19.20 5.78 -6.91
N GLY A 233 18.93 6.74 -7.78
CA GLY A 233 19.91 7.23 -8.76
C GLY A 233 20.11 6.36 -10.01
N ASP A 234 19.57 5.15 -10.07
CA ASP A 234 19.60 4.34 -11.29
C ASP A 234 18.82 5.01 -12.42
N ARG A 235 19.24 4.76 -13.66
CA ARG A 235 18.61 5.28 -14.87
C ARG A 235 17.76 4.20 -15.53
N LEU A 236 16.47 4.46 -15.63
CA LEU A 236 15.49 3.61 -16.31
C LEU A 236 15.15 4.14 -17.68
N VAL A 237 15.20 3.26 -18.69
CA VAL A 237 14.70 3.57 -20.03
C VAL A 237 13.33 2.92 -20.18
N ILE A 238 12.31 3.73 -20.50
CA ILE A 238 10.91 3.31 -20.59
C ILE A 238 10.46 3.34 -22.05
N ARG A 239 9.86 2.25 -22.53
CA ARG A 239 9.36 2.11 -23.91
C ARG A 239 8.00 1.42 -23.93
N GLY A 240 7.29 1.54 -25.05
CA GLY A 240 5.98 0.91 -25.26
C GLY A 240 4.82 1.54 -24.50
N LEU A 241 4.98 2.77 -23.99
CA LEU A 241 3.90 3.52 -23.35
C LEU A 241 2.86 3.90 -24.41
N ASN A 242 1.66 3.31 -24.32
CA ASN A 242 0.52 3.68 -25.13
C ASN A 242 -0.63 4.18 -24.24
N ILE A 243 -0.90 5.49 -24.31
CA ILE A 243 -1.96 6.15 -23.56
C ILE A 243 -2.97 6.84 -24.48
N SER A 244 -3.13 6.35 -25.71
CA SER A 244 -4.06 6.93 -26.71
C SER A 244 -5.53 6.95 -26.28
N ASN A 245 -5.90 6.10 -25.32
CA ASN A 245 -7.27 5.96 -24.81
C ASN A 245 -7.58 6.86 -23.61
N VAL A 246 -6.63 7.70 -23.18
CA VAL A 246 -6.81 8.62 -22.04
C VAL A 246 -7.49 9.91 -22.54
N PRO A 247 -8.62 10.39 -21.95
CA PRO A 247 -9.51 11.40 -22.54
C PRO A 247 -8.94 12.82 -22.80
N SER A 248 -7.70 13.13 -22.40
CA SER A 248 -7.08 14.44 -22.59
C SER A 248 -5.86 14.37 -23.53
N SER A 249 -6.13 14.39 -24.83
CA SER A 249 -5.14 14.19 -25.90
C SER A 249 -4.02 15.24 -25.94
N GLN A 250 -4.26 16.47 -25.46
CA GLN A 250 -3.27 17.55 -25.50
C GLN A 250 -2.05 17.33 -24.59
N TYR A 251 -2.21 16.61 -23.47
CA TYR A 251 -1.12 16.33 -22.51
C TYR A 251 -0.49 14.95 -22.72
N ALA A 252 -1.24 14.00 -23.29
CA ALA A 252 -0.79 12.63 -23.50
C ALA A 252 0.49 12.56 -24.37
N ALA A 253 0.58 13.34 -25.44
CA ALA A 253 1.76 13.34 -26.32
C ALA A 253 3.02 13.86 -25.61
N ALA A 254 2.89 14.95 -24.86
CA ALA A 254 4.02 15.57 -24.18
C ALA A 254 4.49 14.75 -22.97
N PHE A 255 3.56 14.17 -22.21
CA PHE A 255 3.87 13.19 -21.16
C PHE A 255 4.56 11.95 -21.72
N THR A 256 4.05 11.40 -22.83
CA THR A 256 4.67 10.23 -23.49
C THR A 256 6.11 10.56 -23.90
N ASN A 257 6.33 11.69 -24.59
CA ASN A 257 7.66 12.12 -25.01
C ASN A 257 8.64 12.30 -23.83
N TYR A 258 8.18 12.85 -22.70
CA TYR A 258 9.00 12.99 -21.49
C TYR A 258 9.37 11.62 -20.91
N ILE A 259 8.37 10.77 -20.64
CA ILE A 259 8.59 9.48 -19.97
C ILE A 259 9.43 8.54 -20.84
N THR A 260 9.21 8.53 -22.16
CA THR A 260 9.90 7.63 -23.09
C THR A 260 11.17 8.21 -23.71
N GLN A 261 11.73 9.29 -23.16
CA GLN A 261 12.97 9.88 -23.70
C GLN A 261 14.16 8.91 -23.66
N ASP A 262 15.10 9.08 -24.59
CA ASP A 262 16.32 8.24 -24.67
C ASP A 262 17.27 8.46 -23.50
N GLN A 263 17.23 9.65 -22.89
CA GLN A 263 17.98 9.94 -21.67
C GLN A 263 17.49 9.12 -20.47
N GLY A 264 16.30 8.51 -20.53
CA GLY A 264 15.72 7.77 -19.42
C GLY A 264 15.29 8.64 -18.24
N GLN A 265 14.91 7.97 -17.17
CA GLN A 265 14.34 8.52 -15.94
C GLN A 265 15.18 8.08 -14.74
N ILE A 266 15.34 8.95 -13.74
CA ILE A 266 16.13 8.63 -12.55
C ILE A 266 15.23 8.05 -11.47
N VAL A 267 15.60 6.89 -10.95
CA VAL A 267 14.95 6.27 -9.79
C VAL A 267 15.22 7.14 -8.57
N THR A 268 14.17 7.48 -7.85
CA THR A 268 14.25 8.26 -6.61
C THR A 268 13.94 7.40 -5.40
N ASP A 269 13.18 6.32 -5.59
CA ASP A 269 12.90 5.32 -4.56
C ASP A 269 12.34 4.02 -5.17
N VAL A 270 12.32 2.95 -4.38
CA VAL A 270 11.88 1.60 -4.75
C VAL A 270 11.12 0.96 -3.60
N GLY A 271 9.92 0.46 -3.87
CA GLY A 271 9.03 -0.11 -2.85
C GLY A 271 8.04 -1.10 -3.40
N TYR A 272 6.90 -1.22 -2.72
CA TYR A 272 5.78 -1.98 -3.24
C TYR A 272 4.46 -1.20 -3.17
N PHE A 273 3.58 -1.45 -4.14
CA PHE A 273 2.19 -1.03 -4.17
C PHE A 273 1.32 -2.16 -3.62
N ASP A 274 0.53 -1.83 -2.60
CA ASP A 274 -0.55 -2.68 -2.13
C ASP A 274 -1.89 -2.04 -2.54
N ASN A 275 -2.72 -2.82 -3.26
CA ASN A 275 -4.02 -2.39 -3.76
C ASN A 275 -5.06 -2.19 -2.63
N SER A 276 -4.71 -2.45 -1.38
CA SER A 276 -5.56 -2.24 -0.20
C SER A 276 -5.75 -0.76 0.19
N ARG A 277 -5.00 0.19 -0.43
CA ARG A 277 -5.01 1.62 -0.09
C ARG A 277 -5.81 2.50 -1.06
N SER A 278 -6.98 2.96 -0.63
CA SER A 278 -7.89 3.81 -1.42
C SER A 278 -7.51 5.29 -1.50
N ASN A 279 -6.44 5.75 -0.84
CA ASN A 279 -5.87 7.09 -1.03
C ASN A 279 -4.37 6.97 -1.31
N ASP A 280 -3.86 7.83 -2.21
CA ASP A 280 -2.49 7.88 -2.73
C ASP A 280 -1.41 7.92 -1.65
N HIS A 281 -1.02 6.78 -1.08
CA HIS A 281 0.10 6.70 -0.15
C HIS A 281 0.89 5.42 -0.43
N ILE A 282 1.93 5.57 -1.28
CA ILE A 282 3.17 4.84 -1.07
C ILE A 282 3.71 5.29 0.28
N THR A 283 3.40 4.51 1.30
CA THR A 283 4.21 4.48 2.52
C THR A 283 4.60 3.01 2.68
N ASN A 284 5.91 2.77 2.72
CA ASN A 284 6.59 1.48 2.94
C ASN A 284 7.37 0.89 1.72
N ALA A 285 7.90 1.74 0.84
CA ALA A 285 9.33 1.60 0.53
C ALA A 285 10.09 1.98 1.81
N ASN A 286 11.14 1.26 2.24
CA ASN A 286 11.83 1.62 3.48
C ASN A 286 12.24 3.11 3.44
N PHE A 287 11.64 3.90 4.31
CA PHE A 287 12.21 5.14 4.79
C PHE A 287 11.79 5.27 6.25
N ILE A 288 12.75 5.05 7.15
CA ILE A 288 12.64 5.49 8.53
C ILE A 288 12.65 7.03 8.49
N VAL A 289 11.52 7.62 8.85
CA VAL A 289 11.54 8.87 9.63
C VAL A 289 10.79 8.57 10.92
N THR A 290 11.53 8.69 12.00
CA THR A 290 11.08 8.54 13.38
C THR A 290 9.97 9.53 13.73
N SER A 291 8.97 9.02 14.47
CA SER A 291 8.01 9.70 15.35
C SER A 291 8.01 11.23 15.40
N ALA A 292 6.95 11.83 14.87
CA ALA A 292 6.25 13.06 15.26
C ALA A 292 5.43 13.51 14.04
N ASP A 293 4.10 13.64 13.99
CA ASP A 293 3.02 13.57 14.97
C ASP A 293 1.83 12.96 14.21
N PHE A 294 1.38 11.77 14.57
CA PHE A 294 0.04 11.32 14.18
C PHE A 294 -0.89 11.69 15.32
N ASN A 295 -1.39 12.92 15.29
CA ASN A 295 -2.63 13.22 16.01
C ASN A 295 -3.72 12.33 15.40
N SER A 296 -4.19 11.36 16.19
CA SER A 296 -5.36 10.56 15.86
C SER A 296 -6.55 11.49 15.55
N PRO A 297 -7.41 11.15 14.58
CA PRO A 297 -8.65 11.87 14.33
C PRO A 297 -9.70 11.67 15.43
N PHE A 298 -9.44 10.82 16.44
CA PHE A 298 -10.34 10.63 17.59
C PHE A 298 -9.65 10.98 18.93
N GLY A 299 -9.87 12.19 19.42
CA GLY A 299 -9.44 12.69 20.72
C GLY A 299 -10.20 12.09 21.92
N GLN A 300 -9.59 12.26 23.10
CA GLN A 300 -9.85 11.61 24.40
C GLN A 300 -11.25 11.77 25.05
N VAL A 301 -12.34 12.12 24.34
CA VAL A 301 -13.63 12.43 25.00
C VAL A 301 -14.76 11.48 24.61
N ASN A 302 -15.50 11.08 25.64
CA ASN A 302 -16.44 9.96 25.72
C ASN A 302 -17.68 10.06 24.81
N LYS A 303 -18.00 8.91 24.20
CA LYS A 303 -19.09 8.54 23.28
C LYS A 303 -18.80 8.80 21.80
N ASN A 304 -18.24 7.78 21.15
CA ASN A 304 -18.13 7.68 19.70
C ASN A 304 -19.12 6.62 19.21
N SER A 305 -19.59 6.72 17.97
CA SER A 305 -20.51 5.73 17.39
C SER A 305 -20.06 5.30 16.01
N LEU A 306 -20.18 4.00 15.73
CA LEU A 306 -19.94 3.39 14.43
C LEU A 306 -21.27 2.96 13.82
N LEU A 307 -21.41 3.09 12.50
CA LEU A 307 -22.52 2.62 11.68
C LEU A 307 -21.98 1.88 10.45
N TRP A 308 -22.66 0.80 10.06
CA TRP A 308 -22.49 0.14 8.75
C TRP A 308 -23.85 0.10 8.05
N ASN A 309 -23.91 0.50 6.78
CA ASN A 309 -25.14 0.52 5.98
C ASN A 309 -25.20 -0.61 4.91
N GLY A 310 -24.18 -1.47 4.83
CA GLY A 310 -24.05 -2.47 3.76
C GLY A 310 -22.96 -2.18 2.71
N SER A 311 -22.48 -0.94 2.59
CA SER A 311 -21.40 -0.56 1.65
C SER A 311 -20.43 0.51 2.17
N LEU A 312 -20.80 1.22 3.23
CA LEU A 312 -20.10 2.34 3.82
C LEU A 312 -20.18 2.29 5.34
N TRP A 313 -19.00 2.38 5.96
CA TRP A 313 -18.82 2.65 7.37
C TRP A 313 -18.86 4.14 7.62
N ILE A 314 -19.49 4.53 8.72
CA ILE A 314 -19.46 5.91 9.21
C ILE A 314 -19.19 5.90 10.70
N GLY A 315 -18.23 6.72 11.12
CA GLY A 315 -17.78 6.89 12.48
C GLY A 315 -18.07 8.32 12.91
N THR A 316 -18.46 8.49 14.16
CA THR A 316 -18.62 9.80 14.78
C THR A 316 -17.80 9.83 16.07
N GLY A 317 -17.14 10.96 16.34
CA GLY A 317 -16.33 11.11 17.54
C GLY A 317 -15.74 12.51 17.68
N THR A 318 -14.79 12.67 18.60
CA THR A 318 -14.09 13.95 18.79
C THR A 318 -12.88 14.03 17.90
N GLY A 319 -12.76 14.97 16.97
CA GLY A 319 -11.58 15.06 16.11
C GLY A 319 -10.76 16.34 16.24
N ALA A 320 -9.58 16.35 15.61
CA ALA A 320 -8.64 17.48 15.66
C ALA A 320 -9.24 18.73 15.02
N THR A 321 -10.06 18.55 13.99
CA THR A 321 -10.88 19.57 13.35
C THR A 321 -12.36 19.20 13.43
N ILE A 322 -13.25 20.17 13.15
CA ILE A 322 -14.69 19.90 13.12
C ILE A 322 -15.05 18.82 12.08
N THR A 323 -14.34 18.76 10.96
CA THR A 323 -14.56 17.77 9.89
C THR A 323 -14.10 16.37 10.26
N ASP A 324 -13.26 16.22 11.29
CA ASP A 324 -12.82 14.93 11.81
C ASP A 324 -13.82 14.35 12.85
N SER A 325 -14.87 15.10 13.17
CA SER A 325 -15.91 14.62 14.09
C SER A 325 -16.87 13.59 13.48
N VAL A 326 -16.83 13.45 12.14
CA VAL A 326 -17.53 12.44 11.37
C VAL A 326 -16.58 11.97 10.27
N GLU A 327 -16.39 10.65 10.17
CA GLU A 327 -15.54 10.05 9.15
C GLU A 327 -16.26 8.91 8.45
N TYR A 328 -15.85 8.60 7.23
CA TYR A 328 -16.42 7.49 6.47
C TYR A 328 -15.35 6.58 5.85
N SER A 329 -15.72 5.33 5.63
CA SER A 329 -14.84 4.31 5.03
C SER A 329 -15.62 3.30 4.21
N SER A 330 -15.15 2.95 3.02
CA SER A 330 -15.75 1.85 2.23
C SER A 330 -15.33 0.46 2.71
N ASN A 331 -14.26 0.38 3.49
CA ASN A 331 -13.62 -0.88 3.85
C ASN A 331 -13.36 -1.02 5.35
N GLY A 332 -13.62 0.00 6.16
CA GLY A 332 -13.41 -0.02 7.60
C GLY A 332 -11.95 0.15 8.05
N TYR A 333 -11.02 0.16 7.09
CA TYR A 333 -9.59 0.29 7.32
C TYR A 333 -9.12 1.73 7.07
N ILE A 334 -9.65 2.37 6.03
CA ILE A 334 -9.25 3.70 5.59
C ILE A 334 -10.39 4.66 5.79
N TRP A 335 -10.25 5.52 6.77
CA TRP A 335 -11.22 6.52 7.14
C TRP A 335 -10.87 7.87 6.53
N ASN A 336 -11.89 8.57 6.05
CA ASN A 336 -11.78 9.88 5.45
C ASN A 336 -12.65 10.84 6.24
N SER A 337 -12.08 11.99 6.61
CA SER A 337 -12.85 13.12 7.14
C SER A 337 -13.86 13.61 6.11
N ILE A 338 -14.98 14.13 6.60
CA ILE A 338 -16.00 14.74 5.74
C ILE A 338 -15.50 16.08 5.16
N ALA A 339 -16.00 16.48 3.99
CA ALA A 339 -15.44 17.62 3.26
C ALA A 339 -15.71 19.00 3.92
N SER A 340 -16.79 19.13 4.68
CA SER A 340 -17.19 20.37 5.37
C SER A 340 -18.27 20.06 6.41
N ASN A 341 -18.53 21.02 7.30
CA ASN A 341 -19.39 20.89 8.50
C ASN A 341 -18.80 19.93 9.54
N GLY A 342 -19.51 19.73 10.66
CA GLY A 342 -19.03 18.90 11.74
C GLY A 342 -19.50 19.34 13.12
N PHE A 343 -19.06 18.62 14.15
CA PHE A 343 -19.30 18.92 15.55
C PHE A 343 -18.01 19.44 16.18
N ALA A 344 -17.99 20.69 16.65
CA ALA A 344 -16.77 21.29 17.17
C ALA A 344 -16.23 20.63 18.45
N ALA A 345 -17.06 19.90 19.18
CA ALA A 345 -16.64 19.15 20.36
C ALA A 345 -16.99 17.65 20.25
N GLY A 346 -17.26 17.17 19.03
CA GLY A 346 -17.38 15.75 18.69
C GLY A 346 -18.79 15.24 18.41
N GLY A 347 -18.88 14.29 17.47
CA GLY A 347 -20.07 13.50 17.19
C GLY A 347 -20.25 12.37 18.20
N ARG A 348 -21.50 11.96 18.45
CA ARG A 348 -21.83 11.01 19.53
C ARG A 348 -22.62 9.79 19.09
N ALA A 349 -23.57 9.99 18.19
CA ALA A 349 -24.41 8.91 17.68
C ALA A 349 -24.78 9.17 16.21
N ILE A 350 -25.00 8.07 15.50
CA ILE A 350 -25.38 8.07 14.09
C ILE A 350 -26.40 6.98 13.79
N ALA A 351 -27.38 7.31 12.95
CA ALA A 351 -28.42 6.41 12.47
C ALA A 351 -28.57 6.49 10.94
N TRP A 352 -29.03 5.41 10.33
CA TRP A 352 -29.35 5.34 8.90
C TRP A 352 -30.74 4.76 8.70
N ASN A 353 -31.47 5.28 7.72
CA ASN A 353 -32.87 4.91 7.48
C ASN A 353 -33.07 3.60 6.71
N GLY A 354 -32.00 2.89 6.36
CA GLY A 354 -32.09 1.69 5.52
C GLY A 354 -32.07 1.97 4.02
N SER A 355 -31.99 3.23 3.57
CA SER A 355 -31.87 3.58 2.15
C SER A 355 -30.76 4.60 1.88
N ASN A 356 -31.04 5.90 1.99
CA ASN A 356 -30.17 6.97 1.50
C ASN A 356 -30.12 8.17 2.44
N LEU A 357 -30.40 8.00 3.73
CA LEU A 357 -30.36 9.11 4.68
C LEU A 357 -29.70 8.70 5.98
N TYR A 358 -28.67 9.44 6.33
CA TYR A 358 -27.93 9.37 7.59
C TYR A 358 -28.29 10.58 8.44
N VAL A 359 -28.38 10.36 9.75
CA VAL A 359 -28.52 11.42 10.74
C VAL A 359 -27.46 11.18 11.81
N ALA A 360 -26.68 12.22 12.11
CA ALA A 360 -25.72 12.22 13.20
C ALA A 360 -26.08 13.30 14.22
N VAL A 361 -25.79 13.03 15.48
CA VAL A 361 -25.98 13.98 16.59
C VAL A 361 -24.69 14.11 17.39
N GLY A 362 -24.46 15.27 17.99
CA GLY A 362 -23.18 15.56 18.63
C GLY A 362 -23.19 16.79 19.53
N LYS A 363 -21.98 17.31 19.79
CA LYS A 363 -21.71 18.47 20.65
C LYS A 363 -21.01 19.58 19.88
N ASP A 364 -21.51 20.80 20.02
CA ASP A 364 -20.77 22.00 19.64
C ASP A 364 -20.04 22.60 20.86
N SER A 365 -18.92 23.28 20.60
CA SER A 365 -18.04 23.92 21.59
C SER A 365 -18.65 25.18 22.21
N THR A 366 -19.61 25.81 21.53
CA THR A 366 -20.29 27.03 21.97
C THR A 366 -21.73 26.70 22.37
N TYR A 367 -22.13 27.06 23.59
CA TYR A 367 -23.51 26.87 24.04
C TYR A 367 -24.49 27.69 23.18
N GLY A 368 -25.56 27.05 22.69
CA GLY A 368 -26.63 27.70 21.95
C GLY A 368 -26.43 27.85 20.44
N THR A 369 -25.40 27.21 19.85
CA THR A 369 -25.22 27.17 18.39
C THR A 369 -26.00 26.04 17.72
N SER A 370 -26.31 26.23 16.43
CA SER A 370 -27.24 25.44 15.62
C SER A 370 -26.76 24.05 15.17
N ASN A 371 -25.63 23.55 15.67
CA ASN A 371 -24.84 22.54 14.99
C ASN A 371 -24.76 21.20 15.76
N ASN A 372 -25.89 20.69 16.29
CA ASN A 372 -25.90 19.45 17.09
C ASN A 372 -26.73 18.29 16.52
N ILE A 373 -27.39 18.52 15.38
CA ILE A 373 -27.99 17.48 14.52
C ILE A 373 -27.55 17.77 13.08
N MET A 374 -27.04 16.75 12.39
CA MET A 374 -26.67 16.82 10.98
C MET A 374 -27.28 15.67 10.20
N TYR A 375 -27.45 15.87 8.90
CA TYR A 375 -27.89 14.82 7.99
C TYR A 375 -27.01 14.73 6.75
N SER A 376 -27.04 13.56 6.12
CA SER A 376 -26.38 13.33 4.83
C SER A 376 -27.18 12.35 3.99
N SER A 377 -27.17 12.53 2.67
CA SER A 377 -27.77 11.55 1.75
C SER A 377 -26.78 10.49 1.25
N ASN A 378 -25.47 10.71 1.48
CA ASN A 378 -24.41 9.87 0.94
C ASN A 378 -23.34 9.46 1.98
N GLY A 379 -23.43 9.97 3.21
CA GLY A 379 -22.48 9.71 4.30
C GLY A 379 -21.18 10.51 4.22
N ILE A 380 -20.98 11.30 3.17
CA ILE A 380 -19.75 12.03 2.84
C ILE A 380 -19.96 13.54 2.98
N ASN A 381 -21.05 14.06 2.43
CA ASN A 381 -21.42 15.47 2.49
C ASN A 381 -22.53 15.66 3.51
N TRP A 382 -22.26 16.44 4.56
CA TRP A 382 -23.17 16.63 5.69
C TRP A 382 -23.72 18.05 5.71
N ASN A 383 -24.95 18.21 6.20
CA ASN A 383 -25.61 19.50 6.34
C ASN A 383 -26.22 19.62 7.75
N TYR A 384 -26.25 20.85 8.29
CA TYR A 384 -26.95 21.16 9.54
C TYR A 384 -28.46 21.23 9.34
N THR A 385 -29.22 20.96 10.41
CA THR A 385 -30.66 21.15 10.46
C THR A 385 -31.03 22.50 11.07
N SER A 386 -32.27 22.95 10.86
CA SER A 386 -32.77 24.24 11.37
C SER A 386 -33.40 24.19 12.77
N ASN A 387 -33.56 22.99 13.36
CA ASN A 387 -34.13 22.78 14.69
C ASN A 387 -33.27 21.79 15.50
N PHE A 388 -32.58 22.32 16.52
CA PHE A 388 -31.49 21.68 17.27
C PHE A 388 -31.75 21.74 18.78
N PHE A 389 -30.99 21.00 19.59
CA PHE A 389 -31.13 21.02 21.05
C PHE A 389 -30.65 22.37 21.62
N SER A 390 -31.46 23.07 22.43
CA SER A 390 -31.36 24.53 22.66
C SER A 390 -30.93 24.98 24.06
N ASN A 391 -30.64 24.08 25.01
CA ASN A 391 -30.60 24.44 26.45
C ASN A 391 -29.20 24.38 27.10
N SER A 392 -28.93 25.26 28.07
CA SER A 392 -27.63 25.42 28.73
C SER A 392 -27.21 24.23 29.59
N ASP A 393 -25.97 23.78 29.34
CA ASP A 393 -25.10 22.88 30.10
C ASP A 393 -25.46 21.38 30.29
N PRO A 394 -24.89 20.50 29.45
CA PRO A 394 -24.48 20.78 28.07
C PRO A 394 -25.56 20.26 27.11
N SER A 395 -25.99 21.13 26.18
CA SER A 395 -26.82 20.80 25.02
C SER A 395 -26.08 19.79 24.14
N LEU A 396 -26.48 18.54 24.23
CA LEU A 396 -25.78 17.41 23.61
C LEU A 396 -26.80 16.53 22.90
N GLY A 397 -26.61 16.28 21.61
CA GLY A 397 -27.17 15.08 21.02
C GLY A 397 -26.52 13.86 21.69
N ALA A 398 -27.30 13.04 22.39
CA ALA A 398 -26.80 11.91 23.16
C ALA A 398 -26.96 10.59 22.40
N GLY A 399 -28.09 10.41 21.72
CA GLY A 399 -28.41 9.22 20.96
C GLY A 399 -29.33 9.54 19.79
N VAL A 400 -29.28 8.71 18.74
CA VAL A 400 -30.23 8.76 17.62
C VAL A 400 -30.47 7.36 17.10
N THR A 401 -31.74 7.05 16.80
CA THR A 401 -32.14 5.78 16.18
C THR A 401 -33.11 6.05 15.04
N PHE A 402 -33.22 5.07 14.14
CA PHE A 402 -34.27 5.03 13.12
C PHE A 402 -35.17 3.83 13.35
N GLY A 403 -36.47 4.02 13.25
CA GLY A 403 -37.48 2.99 13.41
C GLY A 403 -38.85 3.50 13.01
N ASN A 404 -39.76 2.62 12.62
CA ASN A 404 -41.12 3.00 12.23
C ASN A 404 -41.17 4.19 11.23
N ASN A 405 -40.27 4.19 10.25
CA ASN A 405 -40.09 5.24 9.24
C ASN A 405 -39.77 6.65 9.77
N MET A 406 -39.15 6.74 10.95
CA MET A 406 -38.84 8.00 11.60
C MET A 406 -37.51 7.95 12.35
N PHE A 407 -36.78 9.06 12.32
CA PHE A 407 -35.64 9.28 13.20
C PHE A 407 -36.11 9.84 14.54
N VAL A 408 -35.53 9.33 15.61
CA VAL A 408 -35.71 9.85 16.97
C VAL A 408 -34.34 10.17 17.52
N ALA A 409 -34.13 11.43 17.88
CA ALA A 409 -32.90 11.92 18.48
C ALA A 409 -33.20 12.37 19.91
N VAL A 410 -32.31 12.02 20.82
CA VAL A 410 -32.39 12.44 22.21
C VAL A 410 -31.21 13.31 22.54
N GLY A 411 -31.47 14.34 23.31
CA GLY A 411 -30.46 15.21 23.89
C GLY A 411 -30.83 15.55 25.32
N HIS A 412 -29.92 16.19 26.05
CA HIS A 412 -30.13 16.47 27.48
C HIS A 412 -31.52 17.10 27.74
N ARG A 413 -32.41 16.33 28.38
CA ARG A 413 -33.82 16.67 28.69
C ARG A 413 -34.73 16.95 27.49
N GLN A 414 -34.30 16.64 26.27
CA GLN A 414 -35.06 16.90 25.05
C GLN A 414 -35.14 15.64 24.19
N ILE A 415 -36.31 15.42 23.60
CA ILE A 415 -36.56 14.34 22.65
C ILE A 415 -37.11 15.00 21.40
N LYS A 416 -36.49 14.72 20.25
CA LYS A 416 -36.90 15.25 18.96
C LYS A 416 -37.13 14.11 17.99
N TYR A 417 -38.02 14.32 17.03
CA TYR A 417 -38.29 13.36 15.98
C TYR A 417 -38.37 13.99 14.60
N SER A 418 -38.10 13.19 13.58
CA SER A 418 -38.16 13.62 12.18
C SER A 418 -38.44 12.45 11.25
N SER A 419 -39.46 12.59 10.39
CA SER A 419 -39.75 11.62 9.33
C SER A 419 -38.81 11.73 8.12
N ASN A 420 -38.08 12.84 8.00
CA ASN A 420 -37.26 13.15 6.83
C ASN A 420 -35.80 13.52 7.15
N GLY A 421 -35.40 13.54 8.42
CA GLY A 421 -34.05 13.88 8.88
C GLY A 421 -33.67 15.37 8.76
N TYR A 422 -34.46 16.17 8.04
CA TYR A 422 -34.21 17.60 7.79
C TYR A 422 -34.98 18.48 8.77
N ASN A 423 -36.27 18.20 8.93
CA ASN A 423 -37.20 18.97 9.76
C ASN A 423 -37.46 18.21 11.05
N TRP A 424 -37.13 18.82 12.19
CA TRP A 424 -37.25 18.20 13.50
C TRP A 424 -38.34 18.85 14.32
N PHE A 425 -39.06 18.04 15.10
CA PHE A 425 -40.15 18.45 15.97
C PHE A 425 -39.86 17.96 17.40
N ASP A 426 -40.27 18.73 18.40
CA ASP A 426 -40.18 18.30 19.79
C ASP A 426 -41.26 17.24 20.08
N SER A 427 -40.86 16.14 20.72
CA SER A 427 -41.76 15.06 21.14
C SER A 427 -42.75 15.52 22.21
N VAL A 428 -42.39 16.54 23.01
CA VAL A 428 -43.24 17.14 24.03
C VAL A 428 -42.91 18.63 24.11
N SER A 429 -43.90 19.53 24.08
CA SER A 429 -43.67 20.94 24.36
C SER A 429 -43.24 21.09 25.82
N ASP A 430 -42.29 21.99 26.09
CA ASP A 430 -41.63 22.28 27.38
C ASP A 430 -42.59 22.67 28.54
N THR A 431 -43.90 22.57 28.33
CA THR A 431 -44.96 23.21 29.12
C THR A 431 -46.00 22.27 29.73
N LEU A 432 -45.97 20.94 29.52
CA LEU A 432 -47.10 20.09 29.96
C LEU A 432 -46.82 18.89 30.88
N THR A 433 -45.61 18.66 31.39
CA THR A 433 -45.47 17.73 32.53
C THR A 433 -44.29 18.06 33.46
N PRO A 434 -44.54 18.41 34.74
CA PRO A 434 -43.51 18.57 35.76
C PRO A 434 -42.69 17.29 36.05
N SER A 435 -43.12 16.12 35.54
CA SER A 435 -42.52 14.82 35.83
C SER A 435 -41.29 14.46 34.98
N TYR A 436 -41.01 15.17 33.87
CA TYR A 436 -39.91 14.84 32.95
C TYR A 436 -38.83 15.91 32.80
N SER A 437 -39.04 17.14 33.31
CA SER A 437 -38.08 18.24 33.24
C SER A 437 -36.73 17.97 33.93
N ASN A 438 -36.63 16.88 34.71
CA ASN A 438 -35.44 16.46 35.43
C ASN A 438 -34.79 15.16 34.92
N LEU A 439 -35.29 14.57 33.82
CA LEU A 439 -34.74 13.34 33.26
C LEU A 439 -33.60 13.64 32.27
N ARG A 440 -32.38 13.24 32.62
CA ARG A 440 -31.25 13.24 31.68
C ARG A 440 -31.29 11.94 30.88
N VAL A 441 -31.51 12.06 29.57
CA VAL A 441 -31.55 10.93 28.63
C VAL A 441 -30.16 10.72 28.04
N TYR A 442 -29.69 9.47 27.98
CA TYR A 442 -28.34 9.12 27.48
C TYR A 442 -28.36 8.40 26.15
N ASP A 443 -29.42 7.64 25.84
CA ASP A 443 -29.50 6.89 24.59
C ASP A 443 -30.95 6.54 24.23
N VAL A 444 -31.16 6.15 22.98
CA VAL A 444 -32.44 5.72 22.41
C VAL A 444 -32.24 4.53 21.47
N THR A 445 -33.11 3.52 21.59
CA THR A 445 -33.15 2.38 20.65
C THR A 445 -34.56 2.13 20.15
N PHE A 446 -34.68 1.51 18.97
CA PHE A 446 -35.93 1.00 18.45
C PHE A 446 -35.96 -0.52 18.53
N ALA A 447 -37.04 -1.07 19.09
CA ALA A 447 -37.23 -2.51 19.23
C ALA A 447 -38.71 -2.85 19.32
N ASN A 448 -39.14 -4.02 18.84
CA ASN A 448 -40.51 -4.51 19.02
C ASN A 448 -41.59 -3.45 18.70
N SER A 449 -41.38 -2.71 17.60
CA SER A 449 -42.24 -1.61 17.12
C SER A 449 -42.35 -0.36 18.01
N ASN A 450 -41.53 -0.25 19.05
CA ASN A 450 -41.52 0.88 19.99
C ASN A 450 -40.13 1.52 20.08
N PHE A 451 -40.12 2.79 20.45
CA PHE A 451 -38.90 3.48 20.86
C PHE A 451 -38.71 3.34 22.37
N TYR A 452 -37.46 3.15 22.79
CA TYR A 452 -37.07 3.08 24.18
C TYR A 452 -35.95 4.06 24.45
N ILE A 453 -36.06 4.81 25.54
CA ILE A 453 -35.02 5.73 26.00
C ILE A 453 -34.54 5.31 27.37
N ILE A 454 -33.26 5.56 27.65
CA ILE A 454 -32.66 5.31 28.97
C ILE A 454 -32.15 6.62 29.58
N GLY A 455 -32.40 6.81 30.87
CA GLY A 455 -32.04 8.05 31.55
C GLY A 455 -32.06 7.96 33.07
N ASN A 456 -31.65 9.04 33.74
CA ASN A 456 -31.72 9.18 35.20
C ASN A 456 -32.34 10.53 35.59
N ARG A 457 -33.00 10.60 36.74
CA ARG A 457 -33.56 11.87 37.24
C ARG A 457 -32.53 12.56 38.14
N ASN A 458 -32.42 13.89 38.07
CA ASN A 458 -31.55 14.65 38.98
C ASN A 458 -31.82 14.37 40.47
N THR A 459 -33.06 14.04 40.82
CA THR A 459 -33.52 13.80 42.20
C THR A 459 -33.62 12.32 42.57
N SER A 460 -33.41 11.42 41.61
CA SER A 460 -33.46 9.97 41.82
C SER A 460 -32.30 9.32 41.10
N ILE A 461 -31.36 8.84 41.90
CA ILE A 461 -30.15 8.09 41.57
C ILE A 461 -30.38 6.74 40.85
N TYR A 462 -31.58 6.51 40.32
CA TYR A 462 -31.98 5.27 39.65
C TYR A 462 -32.10 5.47 38.14
N THR A 463 -31.53 4.53 37.38
CA THR A 463 -31.69 4.46 35.92
C THR A 463 -33.12 4.03 35.57
N GLN A 464 -33.72 4.68 34.58
CA GLN A 464 -35.09 4.45 34.12
C GLN A 464 -35.10 4.18 32.62
N ILE A 465 -35.94 3.24 32.20
CA ILE A 465 -36.27 3.02 30.79
C ILE A 465 -37.72 3.46 30.58
N LEU A 466 -37.93 4.26 29.54
CA LEU A 466 -39.26 4.68 29.09
C LEU A 466 -39.49 4.17 27.68
N SER A 467 -40.73 3.80 27.36
CA SER A 467 -41.12 3.37 26.02
C SER A 467 -42.21 4.26 25.44
N SER A 468 -42.18 4.43 24.13
CA SER A 468 -43.24 5.07 23.36
C SER A 468 -43.54 4.30 22.09
N SER A 469 -44.81 3.98 21.89
CA SER A 469 -45.37 3.43 20.65
C SER A 469 -46.08 4.49 19.81
N ASN A 470 -46.15 5.73 20.30
CA ASN A 470 -46.95 6.80 19.72
C ASN A 470 -46.21 7.44 18.52
N PRO A 471 -46.81 7.55 17.32
CA PRO A 471 -46.20 8.19 16.17
C PRO A 471 -45.75 9.65 16.40
N ALA A 472 -46.44 10.38 17.27
CA ALA A 472 -46.08 11.76 17.64
C ALA A 472 -45.12 11.84 18.84
N LEU A 473 -44.78 10.70 19.46
CA LEU A 473 -43.95 10.60 20.67
C LEU A 473 -44.38 11.52 21.82
N SER A 474 -45.68 11.86 21.90
CA SER A 474 -46.21 12.76 22.91
C SER A 474 -46.45 12.12 24.28
N VAL A 475 -46.28 10.79 24.37
CA VAL A 475 -46.45 10.01 25.60
C VAL A 475 -45.29 9.03 25.75
N TRP A 476 -44.66 9.03 26.91
CA TRP A 476 -43.62 8.09 27.31
C TRP A 476 -44.06 7.37 28.59
N ASN A 477 -44.08 6.04 28.55
CA ASN A 477 -44.51 5.20 29.67
C ASN A 477 -43.29 4.58 30.35
N MET A 478 -43.23 4.56 31.68
CA MET A 478 -42.17 3.84 32.39
C MET A 478 -42.33 2.34 32.16
N SER A 479 -41.31 1.70 31.58
CA SER A 479 -41.35 0.27 31.29
C SER A 479 -40.93 -0.60 32.49
N ASN A 480 -40.11 -0.06 33.40
CA ASN A 480 -39.84 -0.43 34.81
C ASN A 480 -38.49 0.19 35.23
N ALA A 481 -38.22 0.31 36.54
CA ALA A 481 -36.93 0.81 37.04
C ALA A 481 -35.81 -0.18 36.66
N ALA A 482 -34.71 0.33 36.13
CA ALA A 482 -33.54 -0.49 35.84
C ALA A 482 -32.93 -1.01 37.16
N PRO A 483 -32.33 -2.21 37.20
CA PRO A 483 -31.90 -2.89 38.44
C PRO A 483 -30.81 -2.21 39.27
N TYR A 484 -30.17 -1.12 38.82
CA TYR A 484 -29.06 -0.52 39.56
C TYR A 484 -29.47 0.48 40.63
N GLY A 485 -28.71 0.46 41.73
CA GLY A 485 -28.77 1.38 42.86
C GLY A 485 -28.04 2.70 42.60
N SER A 486 -27.92 3.49 43.67
CA SER A 486 -27.51 4.89 43.60
C SER A 486 -26.13 5.14 43.01
N GLY A 487 -26.06 6.00 41.99
CA GLY A 487 -24.81 6.60 41.50
C GLY A 487 -24.31 6.10 40.14
N GLU A 488 -24.92 5.05 39.58
CA GLU A 488 -24.53 4.53 38.25
C GLU A 488 -25.28 5.23 37.11
N TYR A 489 -24.53 5.72 36.11
CA TYR A 489 -25.11 6.36 34.92
C TYR A 489 -25.10 5.39 33.73
N PRO A 490 -26.18 5.31 32.93
CA PRO A 490 -26.24 4.45 31.76
C PRO A 490 -25.41 5.04 30.61
N GLU A 491 -24.69 4.16 29.89
CA GLU A 491 -23.81 4.57 28.79
C GLU A 491 -24.41 4.36 27.40
N PHE A 492 -25.11 3.25 27.20
CA PHE A 492 -25.80 2.90 25.95
C PHE A 492 -27.07 2.11 26.24
N LEU A 493 -28.01 2.06 25.30
CA LEU A 493 -29.13 1.12 25.29
C LEU A 493 -29.27 0.54 23.89
N THR A 494 -29.26 -0.78 23.76
CA THR A 494 -29.44 -1.46 22.47
C THR A 494 -30.37 -2.65 22.58
N TYR A 495 -30.91 -3.07 21.44
CA TYR A 495 -31.67 -4.31 21.31
C TYR A 495 -30.97 -5.23 20.31
N ILE A 496 -30.34 -6.28 20.82
CA ILE A 496 -29.52 -7.21 20.03
C ILE A 496 -29.84 -8.64 20.45
N ASN A 497 -29.88 -9.56 19.48
CA ASN A 497 -30.15 -10.98 19.70
C ASN A 497 -31.36 -11.24 20.63
N ASN A 498 -32.48 -10.56 20.34
CA ASN A 498 -33.74 -10.61 21.10
C ASN A 498 -33.64 -10.22 22.59
N ARG A 499 -32.69 -9.35 22.95
CA ARG A 499 -32.52 -8.84 24.31
C ARG A 499 -32.24 -7.35 24.31
N PHE A 500 -32.83 -6.66 25.29
CA PHE A 500 -32.40 -5.33 25.69
C PHE A 500 -31.10 -5.45 26.47
N VAL A 501 -30.12 -4.63 26.11
CA VAL A 501 -28.81 -4.60 26.77
C VAL A 501 -28.43 -3.14 26.99
N TYR A 502 -27.95 -2.81 28.20
CA TYR A 502 -27.38 -1.51 28.51
C TYR A 502 -26.15 -1.64 29.40
N GLY A 503 -25.23 -0.69 29.26
CA GLY A 503 -24.02 -0.57 30.07
C GLY A 503 -24.09 0.57 31.08
N THR A 504 -23.27 0.53 32.12
CA THR A 504 -23.14 1.63 33.10
C THR A 504 -21.70 2.11 33.24
N THR A 505 -21.55 3.29 33.84
CA THR A 505 -20.25 3.91 34.19
C THR A 505 -19.37 3.07 35.12
N TYR A 506 -19.93 2.06 35.79
CA TYR A 506 -19.20 1.15 36.68
C TYR A 506 -18.73 -0.15 36.00
N GLY A 507 -18.84 -0.21 34.67
CA GLY A 507 -18.39 -1.37 33.91
C GLY A 507 -19.43 -2.49 33.82
N ASN A 508 -20.64 -2.26 34.34
CA ASN A 508 -21.70 -3.25 34.37
C ASN A 508 -22.42 -3.36 33.02
N ILE A 509 -22.76 -4.58 32.63
CA ILE A 509 -23.65 -4.89 31.49
C ILE A 509 -24.88 -5.59 32.04
N ALA A 510 -26.04 -4.96 31.89
CA ALA A 510 -27.34 -5.52 32.22
C ALA A 510 -28.09 -5.97 30.96
N TYR A 511 -28.78 -7.09 31.03
CA TYR A 511 -29.60 -7.60 29.92
C TYR A 511 -30.93 -8.21 30.36
N SER A 512 -31.94 -8.07 29.50
CA SER A 512 -33.31 -8.55 29.72
C SER A 512 -34.00 -8.90 28.40
N SER A 513 -34.84 -9.93 28.40
CA SER A 513 -35.72 -10.27 27.27
C SER A 513 -37.11 -9.65 27.38
N ASP A 514 -37.52 -9.22 28.57
CA ASP A 514 -38.91 -8.83 28.89
C ASP A 514 -39.01 -7.41 29.50
N LEU A 515 -37.88 -6.73 29.74
CA LEU A 515 -37.77 -5.46 30.47
C LEU A 515 -38.22 -5.52 31.94
N ILE A 516 -38.52 -6.71 32.46
CA ILE A 516 -38.97 -6.96 33.82
C ILE A 516 -37.85 -7.62 34.61
N THR A 517 -37.31 -8.73 34.10
CA THR A 517 -36.24 -9.49 34.72
C THR A 517 -34.92 -9.10 34.11
N TRP A 518 -33.99 -8.63 34.94
CA TRP A 518 -32.67 -8.22 34.50
C TRP A 518 -31.57 -9.08 35.12
N ASN A 519 -30.63 -9.48 34.29
CA ASN A 519 -29.37 -10.11 34.72
C ASN A 519 -28.24 -9.08 34.58
N ILE A 520 -27.27 -9.14 35.48
CA ILE A 520 -26.17 -8.17 35.57
C ILE A 520 -24.84 -8.90 35.63
N ASN A 521 -23.85 -8.42 34.89
CA ASN A 521 -22.44 -8.78 35.04
C ASN A 521 -21.55 -7.55 35.01
N THR A 522 -20.35 -7.64 35.57
CA THR A 522 -19.39 -6.53 35.71
C THR A 522 -18.12 -6.80 34.90
N PRO A 523 -18.19 -6.85 33.56
CA PRO A 523 -17.04 -7.21 32.74
C PRO A 523 -15.90 -6.20 32.77
N PHE A 524 -16.18 -4.90 32.95
CA PHE A 524 -15.17 -3.84 32.90
C PHE A 524 -14.93 -3.23 34.30
N SER A 525 -13.78 -2.58 34.49
CA SER A 525 -13.43 -1.88 35.73
C SER A 525 -13.75 -0.39 35.64
N GLU A 526 -14.02 0.28 36.77
CA GLU A 526 -14.21 1.73 36.82
C GLU A 526 -12.90 2.52 36.60
N ASP A 527 -13.00 3.72 36.01
CA ASP A 527 -11.92 4.71 36.02
C ASP A 527 -11.83 5.38 37.41
N THR A 528 -10.73 5.16 38.12
CA THR A 528 -10.45 5.79 39.43
C THR A 528 -9.59 7.05 39.34
N SER A 529 -9.09 7.40 38.15
CA SER A 529 -8.03 8.41 37.95
C SER A 529 -8.52 9.86 37.94
N SER A 530 -9.81 10.11 37.69
CA SER A 530 -10.38 11.46 37.53
C SER A 530 -11.24 11.98 38.69
N GLY A 531 -11.26 11.33 39.86
CA GLY A 531 -12.06 11.80 41.01
C GLY A 531 -13.58 11.80 40.76
N GLY A 532 -14.03 11.09 39.72
CA GLY A 532 -15.42 10.84 39.35
C GLY A 532 -15.48 9.70 38.34
N ALA A 533 -16.49 8.83 38.45
CA ALA A 533 -16.65 7.60 37.65
C ALA A 533 -16.91 7.92 36.17
N TRP A 534 -15.84 8.00 35.37
CA TRP A 534 -15.92 8.22 33.92
C TRP A 534 -15.16 7.11 33.20
N GLY A 535 -15.84 6.02 32.85
CA GLY A 535 -15.22 4.89 32.14
C GLY A 535 -15.79 3.56 32.60
N GLY A 536 -16.82 3.06 31.91
CA GLY A 536 -17.50 1.80 32.22
C GLY A 536 -17.72 0.95 30.97
N ALA A 537 -18.84 0.23 30.89
CA ALA A 537 -19.20 -0.53 29.71
C ALA A 537 -19.83 0.42 28.67
N ILE A 538 -19.10 0.72 27.58
CA ILE A 538 -19.43 1.85 26.69
C ILE A 538 -20.27 1.41 25.50
N ASN A 539 -20.00 0.24 24.92
CA ASN A 539 -20.75 -0.24 23.76
C ASN A 539 -20.70 -1.77 23.63
N ILE A 540 -21.69 -2.34 22.94
CA ILE A 540 -21.76 -3.77 22.66
C ILE A 540 -22.36 -4.02 21.27
N GLY A 541 -21.83 -5.03 20.59
CA GLY A 541 -22.35 -5.55 19.32
C GLY A 541 -22.57 -7.06 19.37
N TYR A 542 -23.39 -7.57 18.45
CA TYR A 542 -23.61 -9.01 18.26
C TYR A 542 -23.41 -9.39 16.80
N GLY A 543 -22.67 -10.48 16.56
CA GLY A 543 -22.26 -10.93 15.23
C GLY A 543 -21.48 -12.24 15.35
N SER A 544 -21.37 -13.02 14.28
CA SER A 544 -20.63 -14.31 14.31
C SER A 544 -20.98 -15.22 15.52
N ASN A 545 -22.25 -15.21 15.96
CA ASN A 545 -22.76 -15.90 17.14
C ASN A 545 -22.09 -15.55 18.48
N MET A 546 -21.56 -14.34 18.63
CA MET A 546 -20.98 -13.85 19.88
C MET A 546 -21.30 -12.37 20.14
N TYR A 547 -21.28 -12.00 21.41
CA TYR A 547 -21.30 -10.62 21.87
C TYR A 547 -19.88 -10.12 22.03
N ILE A 548 -19.61 -8.93 21.50
CA ILE A 548 -18.39 -8.19 21.76
C ILE A 548 -18.79 -6.90 22.47
N ALA A 549 -18.21 -6.65 23.64
CA ALA A 549 -18.35 -5.40 24.35
C ALA A 549 -17.02 -4.67 24.41
N VAL A 550 -17.09 -3.34 24.45
CA VAL A 550 -15.95 -2.46 24.65
C VAL A 550 -16.23 -1.53 25.83
N GLY A 551 -15.18 -1.20 26.57
CA GLY A 551 -15.30 -0.39 27.77
C GLY A 551 -13.95 0.01 28.32
N TYR A 552 -13.99 0.71 29.45
CA TYR A 552 -12.81 1.15 30.18
C TYR A 552 -12.21 0.00 30.98
N ASP A 553 -10.91 -0.24 30.83
CA ASP A 553 -10.19 -1.21 31.66
C ASP A 553 -8.68 -0.93 31.58
N THR A 554 -8.09 -0.46 32.67
CA THR A 554 -6.65 -0.12 32.74
C THR A 554 -5.78 -1.30 33.13
N SER A 555 -6.35 -2.48 33.39
CA SER A 555 -5.58 -3.65 33.79
C SER A 555 -4.68 -4.17 32.65
N SER A 556 -5.15 -4.04 31.41
CA SER A 556 -4.43 -4.43 30.19
C SER A 556 -5.19 -3.91 28.97
N PRO A 557 -4.51 -3.59 27.86
CA PRO A 557 -5.19 -3.29 26.60
C PRO A 557 -6.19 -4.38 26.19
N LEU A 558 -5.84 -5.65 26.39
CA LEU A 558 -6.69 -6.81 26.09
C LEU A 558 -8.02 -6.82 26.86
N ALA A 559 -8.13 -6.03 27.93
CA ALA A 559 -9.31 -5.97 28.78
C ALA A 559 -10.28 -4.86 28.34
N THR A 560 -9.88 -3.98 27.42
CA THR A 560 -10.75 -2.91 26.87
C THR A 560 -11.77 -3.42 25.84
N ILE A 561 -11.59 -4.66 25.34
CA ILE A 561 -12.53 -5.40 24.50
C ILE A 561 -12.75 -6.77 25.15
N LYS A 562 -14.01 -7.17 25.36
CA LYS A 562 -14.35 -8.47 25.95
C LYS A 562 -15.40 -9.17 25.09
N TYR A 563 -15.36 -10.49 25.08
CA TYR A 563 -16.32 -11.31 24.34
C TYR A 563 -17.12 -12.22 25.28
N SER A 564 -18.33 -12.55 24.85
CA SER A 564 -19.24 -13.47 25.53
C SER A 564 -20.12 -14.21 24.54
N SER A 565 -20.40 -15.48 24.78
CA SER A 565 -21.41 -16.23 23.99
C SER A 565 -22.84 -16.07 24.54
N ASN A 566 -22.99 -15.59 25.77
CA ASN A 566 -24.26 -15.69 26.51
C ASN A 566 -24.63 -14.47 27.36
N LEU A 567 -23.80 -13.42 27.39
CA LEU A 567 -23.88 -12.23 28.26
C LEU A 567 -23.61 -12.48 29.76
N SER A 568 -23.47 -13.74 30.19
CA SER A 568 -23.22 -14.09 31.59
C SER A 568 -21.76 -14.32 31.94
N ASN A 569 -20.97 -14.83 30.99
CA ASN A 569 -19.54 -15.05 31.17
C ASN A 569 -18.76 -14.20 30.16
N TRP A 570 -17.76 -13.46 30.64
CA TRP A 570 -16.95 -12.56 29.82
C TRP A 570 -15.48 -12.93 29.90
N SER A 571 -14.83 -12.90 28.75
CA SER A 571 -13.39 -13.14 28.60
C SER A 571 -12.73 -11.97 27.87
N ASN A 572 -11.49 -11.68 28.24
CA ASN A 572 -10.64 -10.74 27.50
C ASN A 572 -10.30 -11.31 26.12
N ILE A 573 -10.10 -10.42 25.14
CA ILE A 573 -9.60 -10.78 23.81
C ILE A 573 -8.16 -11.34 23.86
N ALA A 574 -7.74 -12.05 22.81
CA ALA A 574 -6.43 -12.68 22.76
C ALA A 574 -5.30 -11.73 22.32
N THR A 575 -5.59 -10.82 21.38
CA THR A 575 -4.65 -9.81 20.86
C THR A 575 -5.38 -8.51 20.57
N GLY A 576 -4.67 -7.37 20.63
CA GLY A 576 -5.22 -6.03 20.33
C GLY A 576 -5.54 -5.23 21.61
N GLY A 577 -6.65 -4.49 21.57
CA GLY A 577 -7.13 -3.62 22.65
C GLY A 577 -6.61 -2.17 22.60
N PHE A 578 -7.17 -1.32 23.45
CA PHE A 578 -6.93 0.13 23.51
C PHE A 578 -6.08 0.53 24.73
N SER A 579 -5.59 1.78 24.81
CA SER A 579 -4.82 2.23 25.98
C SER A 579 -5.59 2.09 27.28
N ASN A 580 -6.78 2.68 27.32
CA ASN A 580 -7.61 2.78 28.53
C ASN A 580 -9.06 2.35 28.28
N ALA A 581 -9.60 2.55 27.07
CA ALA A 581 -10.99 2.27 26.79
C ALA A 581 -11.29 2.02 25.31
N GLY A 582 -12.22 1.12 25.02
CA GLY A 582 -12.91 1.07 23.73
C GLY A 582 -14.26 1.79 23.79
N TYR A 583 -14.60 2.53 22.73
CA TYR A 583 -15.74 3.44 22.66
C TYR A 583 -16.92 2.95 21.81
N ALA A 584 -16.67 2.20 20.74
CA ALA A 584 -17.75 1.58 19.95
C ALA A 584 -17.27 0.29 19.30
N VAL A 585 -18.19 -0.63 19.03
CA VAL A 585 -17.91 -1.87 18.31
C VAL A 585 -19.09 -2.28 17.42
N ARG A 586 -18.81 -2.73 16.20
CA ARG A 586 -19.86 -3.16 15.26
C ARG A 586 -19.37 -4.27 14.32
N TYR A 587 -20.26 -5.23 14.06
CA TYR A 587 -20.08 -6.27 13.06
C TYR A 587 -20.78 -5.90 11.75
N ASN A 588 -20.16 -6.12 10.61
CA ASN A 588 -20.77 -5.84 9.30
C ASN A 588 -21.34 -7.06 8.56
N GLY A 589 -21.29 -8.24 9.18
CA GLY A 589 -21.65 -9.51 8.53
C GLY A 589 -20.46 -10.35 8.08
N SER A 590 -19.24 -9.80 8.11
CA SER A 590 -18.01 -10.54 7.76
C SER A 590 -16.90 -10.34 8.80
N TYR A 591 -16.73 -9.12 9.31
CA TYR A 591 -15.73 -8.78 10.32
C TYR A 591 -16.24 -7.69 11.26
N TRP A 592 -15.54 -7.53 12.37
CA TRP A 592 -15.77 -6.55 13.41
C TRP A 592 -14.86 -5.34 13.25
N ILE A 593 -15.37 -4.18 13.66
CA ILE A 593 -14.58 -2.98 13.91
C ILE A 593 -14.88 -2.49 15.32
N ALA A 594 -13.84 -2.11 16.05
CA ALA A 594 -13.93 -1.38 17.31
C ALA A 594 -13.17 -0.06 17.17
N ILE A 595 -13.59 0.97 17.90
CA ILE A 595 -12.85 2.22 18.05
C ILE A 595 -12.64 2.50 19.53
N GLY A 596 -11.56 3.20 19.88
CA GLY A 596 -11.13 3.36 21.26
C GLY A 596 -9.98 4.34 21.44
N ALA A 597 -9.48 4.43 22.66
CA ALA A 597 -8.39 5.32 23.04
C ALA A 597 -7.05 4.83 22.44
N PRO A 598 -6.33 5.67 21.70
CA PRO A 598 -5.00 5.32 21.20
C PRO A 598 -3.96 5.31 22.34
N ASP A 599 -2.84 4.63 22.12
CA ASP A 599 -1.64 4.72 22.95
C ASP A 599 -0.40 5.00 22.07
N PRO A 600 0.01 6.27 21.93
CA PRO A 600 1.23 6.58 21.18
C PRO A 600 2.49 5.95 21.78
N THR A 601 2.51 5.66 23.09
CA THR A 601 3.68 5.06 23.76
C THR A 601 3.80 3.55 23.51
N ARG A 602 2.68 2.89 23.20
CA ARG A 602 2.60 1.44 22.92
C ARG A 602 2.29 1.13 21.46
N ASN A 603 2.28 2.14 20.58
CA ASN A 603 1.83 2.09 19.18
C ASN A 603 0.37 1.65 18.99
N ILE A 604 -0.47 1.73 20.02
CA ILE A 604 -1.87 1.33 19.93
C ILE A 604 -2.68 2.41 19.23
N THR A 605 -3.57 1.99 18.36
CA THR A 605 -4.34 2.89 17.51
C THR A 605 -5.79 2.98 17.94
N SER A 606 -6.47 4.05 17.52
CA SER A 606 -7.84 4.36 17.96
C SER A 606 -8.92 3.51 17.28
N ILE A 607 -8.54 2.59 16.40
CA ILE A 607 -9.47 1.75 15.64
C ILE A 607 -8.86 0.35 15.59
N GLN A 608 -9.68 -0.69 15.70
CA GLN A 608 -9.28 -2.08 15.58
C GLN A 608 -10.27 -2.89 14.76
N PHE A 609 -9.81 -3.99 14.18
CA PHE A 609 -10.66 -4.93 13.45
C PHE A 609 -10.38 -6.37 13.84
N SER A 610 -11.37 -7.24 13.60
CA SER A 610 -11.26 -8.66 13.86
C SER A 610 -12.21 -9.47 12.99
N TYR A 611 -11.75 -10.57 12.39
CA TYR A 611 -12.62 -11.49 11.64
C TYR A 611 -13.36 -12.47 12.55
N ASP A 612 -12.80 -12.77 13.72
CA ASP A 612 -13.29 -13.80 14.63
C ASP A 612 -13.82 -13.26 15.96
N GLY A 613 -13.64 -11.97 16.25
CA GLY A 613 -14.02 -11.32 17.50
C GLY A 613 -13.09 -11.61 18.67
N LEU A 614 -12.03 -12.42 18.48
CA LEU A 614 -11.10 -12.86 19.51
C LEU A 614 -9.71 -12.27 19.31
N ASN A 615 -9.22 -12.27 18.06
CA ASN A 615 -7.95 -11.72 17.66
C ASN A 615 -8.20 -10.37 16.97
N TRP A 616 -7.81 -9.29 17.64
CA TRP A 616 -7.94 -7.94 17.13
C TRP A 616 -6.60 -7.39 16.71
N ALA A 617 -6.61 -6.54 15.69
CA ALA A 617 -5.49 -5.70 15.35
C ALA A 617 -5.91 -4.26 15.16
N GLU A 618 -4.93 -3.39 15.32
CA GLU A 618 -4.96 -1.97 15.04
C GLU A 618 -5.36 -1.67 13.59
N SER A 619 -6.06 -0.55 13.37
CA SER A 619 -6.47 -0.10 12.03
C SER A 619 -5.53 0.94 11.42
N ASN A 620 -4.27 0.98 11.85
CA ASN A 620 -3.25 1.82 11.19
C ASN A 620 -2.26 0.97 10.39
N THR A 621 -2.39 -0.34 10.52
CA THR A 621 -1.61 -1.37 9.86
C THR A 621 -2.36 -2.68 10.06
N ASP A 622 -2.60 -3.42 8.99
CA ASP A 622 -3.13 -4.79 9.02
C ASP A 622 -2.57 -5.67 10.15
N ILE A 623 -3.33 -6.70 10.53
CA ILE A 623 -2.93 -7.87 11.34
C ILE A 623 -1.83 -8.71 10.66
N PHE A 624 -1.04 -8.15 9.76
CA PHE A 624 0.29 -8.67 9.53
C PHE A 624 1.22 -7.84 10.39
N THR A 625 1.50 -8.38 11.57
CA THR A 625 2.75 -8.15 12.28
C THR A 625 3.80 -7.64 11.31
N GLN A 626 4.27 -6.41 11.55
CA GLN A 626 5.46 -5.92 10.90
C GLN A 626 6.51 -7.02 10.99
N SER A 627 6.92 -7.50 9.83
CA SER A 627 8.28 -7.12 9.55
C SER A 627 8.22 -5.90 8.63
N PRO A 628 9.32 -5.13 8.53
CA PRO A 628 9.67 -4.43 7.29
C PRO A 628 9.35 -5.32 6.08
N ASN A 629 9.52 -4.86 4.85
CA ASN A 629 9.74 -5.84 3.79
C ASN A 629 10.98 -6.68 4.13
N SER A 630 10.78 -7.76 4.88
CA SER A 630 11.74 -8.77 5.26
C SER A 630 11.77 -9.87 4.22
N GLN A 631 11.12 -9.63 3.08
CA GLN A 631 11.10 -10.48 1.90
C GLN A 631 11.96 -9.93 0.77
N GLY A 632 12.42 -8.66 0.81
CA GLY A 632 13.45 -8.16 -0.09
C GLY A 632 12.97 -8.02 -1.54
N TYR A 633 11.65 -8.03 -1.76
CA TYR A 633 11.00 -7.87 -3.06
C TYR A 633 10.15 -6.60 -3.13
N ALA A 634 10.14 -5.95 -4.28
CA ALA A 634 9.44 -4.72 -4.62
C ALA A 634 8.50 -4.95 -5.82
N ASN A 635 7.49 -4.12 -6.00
CA ASN A 635 6.69 -4.04 -7.25
C ASN A 635 6.40 -2.59 -7.67
N THR A 636 7.08 -1.61 -7.05
CA THR A 636 7.04 -0.20 -7.46
C THR A 636 8.39 0.46 -7.45
N PHE A 637 8.49 1.53 -8.24
CA PHE A 637 9.57 2.50 -8.15
C PHE A 637 9.04 3.92 -8.43
N MET A 638 9.77 4.92 -7.95
CA MET A 638 9.45 6.34 -8.12
C MET A 638 10.48 7.03 -9.02
N ILE A 639 10.03 7.95 -9.87
CA ILE A 639 10.89 8.82 -10.68
C ILE A 639 10.55 10.28 -10.43
N SER A 640 11.53 11.17 -10.60
CA SER A 640 11.29 12.61 -10.49
C SER A 640 10.57 13.18 -11.74
N ALA A 641 9.64 14.09 -11.51
CA ALA A 641 8.95 14.87 -12.54
C ALA A 641 9.74 16.14 -12.96
N TYR A 642 10.79 16.51 -12.22
CA TYR A 642 11.63 17.66 -12.53
C TYR A 642 13.11 17.27 -12.52
N ASN A 643 13.78 17.38 -13.67
CA ASN A 643 15.22 17.18 -13.76
C ASN A 643 15.90 18.44 -14.32
N SER A 644 16.14 19.45 -13.47
CA SER A 644 16.88 20.68 -13.84
C SER A 644 18.31 20.43 -14.30
N ASN A 645 18.85 19.23 -14.11
CA ASN A 645 20.25 18.93 -14.33
C ASN A 645 20.54 18.28 -15.69
N VAL A 646 19.52 18.08 -16.56
CA VAL A 646 19.73 17.61 -17.93
C VAL A 646 19.83 18.80 -18.88
N VAL A 647 21.06 19.26 -19.11
CA VAL A 647 21.36 20.25 -20.16
C VAL A 647 20.91 19.68 -21.51
N GLY A 648 19.85 20.23 -22.08
CA GLY A 648 19.33 19.87 -23.41
C GLY A 648 18.14 18.90 -23.44
N GLY A 649 17.56 18.53 -22.30
CA GLY A 649 16.31 17.74 -22.25
C GLY A 649 15.07 18.62 -22.43
N SER A 650 14.04 18.08 -23.11
CA SER A 650 12.71 18.68 -23.19
C SER A 650 12.25 19.05 -21.78
N ILE A 651 11.98 20.34 -21.54
CA ILE A 651 11.38 20.80 -20.29
C ILE A 651 10.08 20.00 -20.12
N PRO A 652 9.78 19.41 -18.93
CA PRO A 652 8.45 18.85 -18.69
C PRO A 652 7.41 19.90 -19.10
N PRO A 653 6.27 19.51 -19.71
CA PRO A 653 5.28 20.47 -20.21
C PRO A 653 5.04 21.52 -19.13
N SER A 654 5.38 22.76 -19.44
CA SER A 654 5.40 23.90 -18.52
C SER A 654 4.12 23.90 -17.72
N TYR A 655 4.21 23.49 -16.45
CA TYR A 655 3.12 23.40 -15.48
C TYR A 655 1.81 22.83 -16.05
N PHE A 656 1.45 21.66 -15.55
CA PHE A 656 0.06 21.32 -15.26
C PHE A 656 -0.57 22.50 -14.45
N THR A 657 -0.99 23.58 -15.15
CA THR A 657 -1.43 24.87 -14.55
C THR A 657 -2.91 24.85 -14.21
N ASN A 658 -3.62 23.78 -14.54
CA ASN A 658 -5.06 23.64 -14.33
C ASN A 658 -5.30 22.37 -13.53
N ALA A 659 -5.18 22.47 -12.20
CA ALA A 659 -5.32 21.37 -11.24
C ALA A 659 -6.50 20.43 -11.53
N SER A 660 -7.62 20.93 -12.08
CA SER A 660 -8.80 20.13 -12.44
C SER A 660 -8.61 19.22 -13.68
N GLN A 661 -7.86 19.65 -14.70
CA GLN A 661 -7.62 18.86 -15.91
C GLN A 661 -6.51 17.82 -15.71
N ASP A 662 -5.58 18.12 -14.80
CA ASP A 662 -4.45 17.26 -14.46
C ASP A 662 -4.92 16.07 -13.62
N THR A 663 -5.79 16.33 -12.65
CA THR A 663 -6.47 15.27 -11.87
C THR A 663 -7.29 14.36 -12.78
N ALA A 664 -8.00 14.88 -13.79
CA ALA A 664 -8.75 14.05 -14.74
C ALA A 664 -7.86 13.15 -15.61
N PHE A 665 -6.73 13.68 -16.11
CA PHE A 665 -5.73 12.91 -16.87
C PHE A 665 -5.14 11.76 -16.03
N PHE A 666 -4.67 12.07 -14.82
CA PHE A 666 -4.07 11.07 -13.94
C PHE A 666 -5.09 10.09 -13.35
N ASN A 667 -6.33 10.52 -13.09
CA ASN A 667 -7.41 9.60 -12.71
C ASN A 667 -7.75 8.62 -13.84
N ALA A 668 -7.78 9.10 -15.08
CA ALA A 668 -7.98 8.25 -16.24
C ALA A 668 -6.79 7.30 -16.48
N MET A 669 -5.54 7.73 -16.23
CA MET A 669 -4.39 6.81 -16.25
C MET A 669 -4.44 5.79 -15.09
N ARG A 670 -4.89 6.18 -13.90
CA ARG A 670 -5.05 5.29 -12.74
C ARG A 670 -6.09 4.20 -12.98
N SER A 671 -7.18 4.53 -13.67
CA SER A 671 -8.26 3.58 -13.97
C SER A 671 -7.93 2.62 -15.12
N ASN A 672 -6.93 2.93 -15.95
CA ASN A 672 -6.56 2.12 -17.11
C ASN A 672 -5.28 1.31 -16.85
N SER A 673 -5.33 0.00 -17.03
CA SER A 673 -4.13 -0.83 -17.03
C SER A 673 -3.34 -0.62 -18.32
N LEU A 674 -2.06 -0.32 -18.20
CA LEU A 674 -1.14 -0.22 -19.33
C LEU A 674 -0.79 -1.62 -19.84
N THR A 675 -0.73 -1.76 -21.16
CA THR A 675 -0.26 -2.98 -21.83
C THR A 675 0.92 -2.63 -22.73
N GLY A 676 1.97 -3.45 -22.72
CA GLY A 676 3.17 -3.25 -23.55
C GLY A 676 4.19 -2.21 -23.04
N CYS A 677 3.86 -1.43 -22.00
CA CYS A 677 4.80 -0.51 -21.37
C CYS A 677 5.84 -1.28 -20.54
N LYS A 678 7.13 -1.07 -20.79
CA LYS A 678 8.23 -1.74 -20.10
C LYS A 678 9.35 -0.76 -19.76
N ALA A 679 10.03 -1.00 -18.65
CA ALA A 679 11.22 -0.29 -18.23
C ALA A 679 12.42 -1.25 -18.10
N ILE A 680 13.61 -0.77 -18.43
CA ILE A 680 14.88 -1.50 -18.21
C ILE A 680 15.86 -0.61 -17.45
N ASN A 681 16.59 -1.20 -16.49
CA ASN A 681 17.63 -0.50 -15.74
C ASN A 681 18.95 -0.49 -16.52
N MET A 682 19.36 0.69 -17.00
CA MET A 682 20.58 0.84 -17.81
C MET A 682 21.86 0.76 -16.98
N ASN A 683 21.78 1.02 -15.68
CA ASN A 683 22.93 0.90 -14.79
C ASN A 683 23.25 -0.56 -14.48
N HIS A 684 22.28 -1.47 -14.52
CA HIS A 684 22.52 -2.86 -14.16
C HIS A 684 22.51 -3.75 -15.41
N GLN A 685 23.52 -3.64 -16.27
CA GLN A 685 23.61 -4.44 -17.50
C GLN A 685 24.95 -5.17 -17.58
N THR A 686 24.93 -6.38 -18.12
CA THR A 686 26.13 -7.18 -18.36
C THR A 686 26.75 -6.74 -19.67
N ALA A 687 28.07 -6.49 -19.67
CA ALA A 687 28.81 -6.07 -20.85
C ALA A 687 29.93 -7.07 -21.17
N THR A 688 29.88 -7.68 -22.35
CA THR A 688 30.90 -8.64 -22.80
C THR A 688 31.75 -8.05 -23.90
N HIS A 689 33.06 -8.09 -23.67
CA HIS A 689 34.07 -7.63 -24.61
C HIS A 689 34.64 -8.82 -25.36
N LEU A 690 34.31 -8.89 -26.65
CA LEU A 690 34.90 -9.78 -27.62
C LEU A 690 35.89 -9.02 -28.50
N LYS A 691 36.99 -9.68 -28.85
CA LYS A 691 37.87 -9.25 -29.93
C LYS A 691 37.56 -10.09 -31.16
N ILE A 692 37.23 -9.43 -32.27
CA ILE A 692 36.97 -10.07 -33.56
C ILE A 692 38.19 -9.84 -34.44
N ILE A 693 38.77 -10.91 -34.96
CA ILE A 693 39.92 -10.85 -35.87
C ILE A 693 39.44 -11.26 -37.26
N THR A 694 39.40 -10.30 -38.19
CA THR A 694 39.04 -10.53 -39.60
C THR A 694 40.28 -10.72 -40.44
N LYS A 695 40.18 -11.64 -41.42
CA LYS A 695 41.23 -11.91 -42.40
C LYS A 695 40.90 -11.17 -43.69
N GLU A 696 41.75 -10.22 -44.06
CA GLU A 696 41.67 -9.54 -45.35
C GLU A 696 42.73 -10.12 -46.28
N TYR A 697 42.30 -10.55 -47.46
CA TYR A 697 43.20 -10.95 -48.53
C TYR A 697 43.55 -9.70 -49.33
N THR A 698 44.83 -9.32 -49.33
CA THR A 698 45.30 -8.23 -50.19
C THR A 698 45.33 -8.72 -51.64
N ASN A 699 44.67 -8.00 -52.55
CA ASN A 699 44.68 -8.27 -54.00
C ASN A 699 46.01 -7.93 -54.70
N THR A 700 47.13 -7.82 -53.97
CA THR A 700 48.44 -7.69 -54.61
C THR A 700 48.83 -9.04 -55.21
N SER A 701 49.04 -9.02 -56.52
CA SER A 701 49.40 -10.14 -57.39
C SER A 701 50.40 -11.12 -56.77
N LEU A 702 50.23 -12.40 -57.12
CA LEU A 702 51.04 -13.55 -56.70
C LEU A 702 52.49 -13.55 -57.25
N ILE A 703 53.11 -12.39 -57.46
CA ILE A 703 54.44 -12.30 -58.07
C ILE A 703 55.31 -11.40 -57.20
N ARG A 704 56.47 -11.93 -56.75
CA ARG A 704 57.49 -11.11 -56.07
C ARG A 704 57.99 -10.01 -57.00
N SER A 705 58.39 -8.85 -56.47
CA SER A 705 59.02 -7.77 -57.24
C SER A 705 60.31 -8.16 -57.96
N GLU A 706 60.88 -9.32 -57.60
CA GLU A 706 62.09 -9.91 -58.18
C GLU A 706 61.79 -10.89 -59.34
N ASN A 707 60.52 -11.03 -59.72
CA ASN A 707 60.06 -11.81 -60.88
C ASN A 707 59.42 -10.92 -61.98
N ILE A 708 59.77 -9.63 -62.03
CA ILE A 708 59.50 -8.72 -63.17
C ILE A 708 60.78 -8.50 -63.94
#